data_AF-A0A0J8UKM8-F1
#
_entry.id   AF-A0A0J8UKM8-F1
#
_cell.length_a   1.000
_cell.length_b   1.000
_cell.length_c   1.000
_cell.angle_alpha   90.00
_cell.angle_beta   90.00
_cell.angle_gamma   90.00
#
_symmetry.space_group_name_H-M   'P 1'
#
loop_
_entity.id
_entity.type
_entity.pdbx_description
1 polymer ?
#
loop_
_entity_poly.entity_id
_entity_poly.type
_entity_poly.pdbx_seq_one_letter_code
_entity_poly.pdbx_strand_id
1 'polypeptide(L)'
;MTTDNVSPYTPGLPPTKTNPVAILGAREYIFSENIGILGDVAAGKEQTFGTLFARTMAQIGGKLHYGHPDFLNGIFMTTRGGVSKAQKGLHLNEDIYAGMNALLRGGRIKHCEYYQCGKGRDLGFGSILNFTTKIGTGMGEQMLSREYYYLGTQLPLDRFFSFFYAHPGFHINNLFIMLSVQMFMICLINLGALRHETIPCVYKKGVPITDPLKPTGCADINPVRDWVQRCIVSICIVFLISFVPLVVQELTERGCWRAATRLAKHFGSFSPLFEVFVCQIYANSLHNNLSFGGARYIGTGRGFATARIPFGVLYSRFAGPSIYLGARSLMMLLFATATVWAAWLLYFWASLLALCISPFLFNPHQFAWNDFFIDYRDYLRWLSRGNSRSHASSWIAFCRLSRTRITGYKRKVLGSPSEKLSADAPRAHLSNIFFSEIVGPLVLVAVTLIPYLFINAQTGVQDNPKPTNSLIRVGIVALAPIAINAGVLAALFGMACCMGPILSMCCKKFGSVLAAIAHGVAVIALLALFEVMFFLEGWSFPRALIGMIAATAIQRFVFKLIISLALTREFRQDSSNIAWWTGKWYNMGWHSISQPGREFLCKITELGLFAADFILGHVLLFFMLPALCIPFVDKFHSVILFWLRPSRQIRPPIYSLKQSKLRKRRVIRFAILYFLMLILFVILIAGPLIARRFITKFPDIPFDLLQPINQDNDDTTNEETGSGLPDMASATARMMLL
;
A
#
# COMPACT_ATOMS: atom_id res chain seq x y z
N MET A 1 -39.14 -11.58 -28.17
CA MET A 1 -38.81 -11.81 -29.59
C MET A 1 -37.92 -13.04 -29.67
N THR A 2 -38.45 -14.18 -30.07
CA THR A 2 -37.66 -15.35 -30.47
C THR A 2 -37.12 -15.05 -31.87
N THR A 3 -35.83 -14.75 -31.98
CA THR A 3 -35.17 -14.64 -33.28
C THR A 3 -35.15 -16.03 -33.91
N ASP A 4 -35.80 -16.20 -35.07
CA ASP A 4 -35.75 -17.44 -35.84
C ASP A 4 -34.29 -17.73 -36.22
N ASN A 5 -33.71 -18.73 -35.57
CA ASN A 5 -32.32 -19.18 -35.78
C ASN A 5 -32.24 -20.00 -37.08
N VAL A 6 -32.57 -19.42 -38.22
CA VAL A 6 -32.38 -20.06 -39.53
C VAL A 6 -30.96 -19.77 -40.00
N SER A 7 -30.20 -20.81 -40.40
CA SER A 7 -28.87 -20.64 -40.98
C SER A 7 -28.97 -19.81 -42.27
N PRO A 8 -28.33 -18.63 -42.36
CA PRO A 8 -28.39 -17.80 -43.57
C PRO A 8 -27.66 -18.42 -44.77
N TYR A 9 -26.84 -19.46 -44.53
CA TYR A 9 -26.07 -20.16 -45.56
C TYR A 9 -26.74 -21.45 -46.03
N THR A 10 -27.75 -21.95 -45.33
CA THR A 10 -28.45 -23.18 -45.71
C THR A 10 -29.90 -23.13 -45.21
N PRO A 11 -30.81 -22.51 -45.97
CA PRO A 11 -32.23 -22.49 -45.66
C PRO A 11 -32.79 -23.92 -45.60
N GLY A 12 -33.58 -24.24 -44.58
CA GLY A 12 -34.27 -25.55 -44.45
C GLY A 12 -33.57 -26.60 -43.58
N LEU A 13 -32.33 -26.39 -43.14
CA LEU A 13 -31.72 -27.23 -42.11
C LEU A 13 -32.27 -26.84 -40.72
N PRO A 14 -32.77 -27.79 -39.90
CA PRO A 14 -33.18 -27.47 -38.55
C PRO A 14 -31.98 -26.91 -37.78
N PRO A 15 -32.15 -25.86 -36.96
CA PRO A 15 -31.05 -25.31 -36.18
C PRO A 15 -30.40 -26.43 -35.38
N THR A 16 -29.06 -26.54 -35.47
CA THR A 16 -28.31 -27.53 -34.69
C THR A 16 -28.64 -27.33 -33.22
N LYS A 17 -29.40 -28.27 -32.65
CA LYS A 17 -29.98 -28.19 -31.28
C LYS A 17 -28.95 -28.05 -30.16
N THR A 18 -27.66 -28.22 -30.44
CA THR A 18 -26.63 -28.21 -29.40
C THR A 18 -25.44 -27.35 -29.80
N ASN A 19 -25.20 -26.31 -29.00
CA ASN A 19 -23.97 -25.53 -29.08
C ASN A 19 -22.76 -26.46 -28.85
N PRO A 20 -21.71 -26.40 -29.68
CA PRO A 20 -20.54 -27.27 -29.54
C PRO A 20 -19.82 -27.02 -28.22
N VAL A 21 -19.25 -28.07 -27.61
CA VAL A 21 -18.40 -27.91 -26.43
C VAL A 21 -17.02 -27.45 -26.90
N ALA A 22 -16.67 -26.22 -26.55
CA ALA A 22 -15.40 -25.60 -26.90
C ALA A 22 -14.33 -25.90 -25.84
N ILE A 23 -14.74 -25.98 -24.57
CA ILE A 23 -13.87 -26.26 -23.42
C ILE A 23 -14.56 -27.28 -22.53
N LEU A 24 -13.86 -28.36 -22.19
CA LEU A 24 -14.27 -29.30 -21.16
C LEU A 24 -13.28 -29.21 -20.02
N GLY A 25 -13.70 -28.62 -18.91
CA GLY A 25 -12.85 -28.55 -17.74
C GLY A 25 -12.98 -29.72 -16.79
N ALA A 26 -11.95 -29.94 -15.98
CA ALA A 26 -11.88 -31.03 -15.02
C ALA A 26 -11.31 -30.55 -13.68
N ARG A 27 -11.26 -31.44 -12.68
CA ARG A 27 -10.81 -31.08 -11.33
C ARG A 27 -9.30 -30.84 -11.30
N GLU A 28 -8.88 -29.89 -10.49
CA GLU A 28 -7.46 -29.60 -10.24
C GLU A 28 -7.14 -29.87 -8.75
N TYR A 29 -6.02 -30.56 -8.49
CA TYR A 29 -5.51 -30.77 -7.14
C TYR A 29 -4.09 -30.22 -7.01
N ILE A 30 -3.88 -29.31 -6.05
CA ILE A 30 -2.58 -28.72 -5.80
C ILE A 30 -1.86 -29.52 -4.71
N PHE A 31 -1.00 -30.44 -5.12
CA PHE A 31 -0.32 -31.37 -4.19
C PHE A 31 0.77 -30.70 -3.33
N SER A 32 1.12 -29.45 -3.63
CA SER A 32 2.09 -28.65 -2.86
C SER A 32 1.47 -27.93 -1.64
N GLU A 33 0.22 -28.26 -1.25
CA GLU A 33 -0.47 -27.67 -0.09
C GLU A 33 0.31 -27.83 1.24
N ASN A 34 1.08 -28.92 1.38
CA ASN A 34 1.76 -29.29 2.63
C ASN A 34 3.08 -28.53 2.92
N ILE A 35 3.38 -27.46 2.18
CA ILE A 35 4.64 -26.70 2.32
C ILE A 35 4.57 -25.69 3.49
N GLY A 36 3.37 -25.41 4.04
CA GLY A 36 3.16 -24.49 5.15
C GLY A 36 1.88 -23.67 5.01
N ILE A 37 1.71 -22.63 5.84
CA ILE A 37 0.48 -21.81 5.83
C ILE A 37 0.21 -21.17 4.48
N LEU A 38 1.22 -20.57 3.85
CA LEU A 38 1.06 -19.91 2.54
C LEU A 38 0.75 -20.93 1.45
N GLY A 39 1.33 -22.13 1.56
CA GLY A 39 1.05 -23.27 0.71
C GLY A 39 -0.41 -23.67 0.78
N ASP A 40 -0.90 -23.92 2.00
CA ASP A 40 -2.26 -24.34 2.25
C ASP A 40 -3.30 -23.30 1.78
N VAL A 41 -3.08 -22.02 2.10
CA VAL A 41 -3.99 -20.93 1.70
C VAL A 41 -4.06 -20.78 0.18
N ALA A 42 -2.91 -20.75 -0.50
CA ALA A 42 -2.88 -20.56 -1.95
C ALA A 42 -3.37 -21.79 -2.71
N ALA A 43 -3.03 -22.99 -2.26
CA ALA A 43 -3.57 -24.24 -2.79
C ALA A 43 -5.09 -24.31 -2.61
N GLY A 44 -5.60 -23.95 -1.43
CA GLY A 44 -7.03 -23.87 -1.15
C GLY A 44 -7.75 -22.92 -2.10
N LYS A 45 -7.21 -21.72 -2.33
CA LYS A 45 -7.78 -20.75 -3.29
C LYS A 45 -7.81 -21.29 -4.72
N GLU A 46 -6.73 -21.90 -5.18
CA GLU A 46 -6.66 -22.46 -6.54
C GLU A 46 -7.59 -23.66 -6.69
N GLN A 47 -7.72 -24.52 -5.66
CA GLN A 47 -8.70 -25.61 -5.64
C GLN A 47 -10.14 -25.07 -5.67
N THR A 48 -10.47 -24.05 -4.86
CA THR A 48 -11.79 -23.42 -4.87
C THR A 48 -12.09 -22.83 -6.25
N PHE A 49 -11.16 -22.09 -6.84
CA PHE A 49 -11.36 -21.48 -8.15
C PHE A 49 -11.47 -22.50 -9.30
N GLY A 50 -10.52 -23.43 -9.38
CA GLY A 50 -10.39 -24.40 -10.47
C GLY A 50 -11.39 -25.55 -10.41
N THR A 51 -11.96 -25.85 -9.24
CA THR A 51 -12.90 -26.96 -9.03
C THR A 51 -14.27 -26.49 -8.58
N LEU A 52 -14.41 -25.98 -7.34
CA LEU A 52 -15.73 -25.70 -6.75
C LEU A 52 -16.46 -24.57 -7.49
N PHE A 53 -15.75 -23.47 -7.71
CA PHE A 53 -16.26 -22.31 -8.43
C PHE A 53 -16.50 -22.66 -9.89
N ALA A 54 -15.54 -23.33 -10.53
CA ALA A 54 -15.67 -23.79 -11.93
C ALA A 54 -16.88 -24.71 -12.15
N ARG A 55 -17.18 -25.63 -11.22
CA ARG A 55 -18.35 -26.51 -11.26
C ARG A 55 -19.65 -25.73 -11.30
N THR A 56 -19.85 -24.86 -10.30
CA THR A 56 -21.08 -24.05 -10.20
C THR A 56 -21.18 -23.12 -11.40
N MET A 57 -20.10 -22.44 -11.76
CA MET A 57 -20.09 -21.49 -12.86
C MET A 57 -20.31 -22.13 -14.23
N ALA A 58 -19.89 -23.38 -14.45
CA ALA A 58 -20.18 -24.09 -15.69
C ALA A 58 -21.69 -24.37 -15.81
N GLN A 59 -22.37 -24.70 -14.71
CA GLN A 59 -23.81 -24.97 -14.70
C GLN A 59 -24.63 -23.70 -14.99
N ILE A 60 -24.26 -22.57 -14.37
CA ILE A 60 -24.91 -21.27 -14.61
C ILE A 60 -24.28 -20.49 -15.78
N GLY A 61 -23.42 -21.14 -16.58
CA GLY A 61 -22.84 -20.60 -17.82
C GLY A 61 -21.97 -19.35 -17.68
N GLY A 62 -21.39 -19.11 -16.50
CA GLY A 62 -20.43 -18.03 -16.29
C GLY A 62 -18.98 -18.50 -16.16
N LYS A 63 -18.67 -19.78 -16.39
CA LYS A 63 -17.27 -20.27 -16.46
C LYS A 63 -16.63 -19.78 -17.76
N LEU A 64 -15.48 -19.10 -17.66
CA LEU A 64 -14.67 -18.67 -18.82
C LEU A 64 -13.24 -19.22 -18.79
N HIS A 65 -12.70 -19.49 -17.60
CA HIS A 65 -11.35 -19.99 -17.43
C HIS A 65 -11.19 -21.41 -17.98
N TYR A 66 -10.15 -21.65 -18.78
CA TYR A 66 -9.59 -23.00 -18.92
C TYR A 66 -8.35 -23.15 -18.03
N GLY A 67 -8.31 -24.22 -17.24
CA GLY A 67 -7.20 -24.54 -16.37
C GLY A 67 -6.22 -25.58 -16.94
N HIS A 68 -5.23 -25.94 -16.12
CA HIS A 68 -4.32 -27.04 -16.42
C HIS A 68 -4.99 -28.39 -16.72
N PRO A 69 -6.10 -28.79 -16.04
CA PRO A 69 -6.76 -30.05 -16.33
C PRO A 69 -7.76 -29.97 -17.50
N ASP A 70 -7.93 -28.80 -18.12
CA ASP A 70 -9.03 -28.56 -19.06
C ASP A 70 -8.63 -28.92 -20.50
N PHE A 71 -9.57 -29.49 -21.24
CA PHE A 71 -9.42 -29.84 -22.64
C PHE A 71 -10.04 -28.77 -23.54
N LEU A 72 -9.28 -28.33 -24.54
CA LEU A 72 -9.73 -27.38 -25.56
C LEU A 72 -10.08 -28.13 -26.85
N ASN A 73 -11.23 -27.80 -27.44
CA ASN A 73 -11.58 -28.29 -28.77
C ASN A 73 -10.75 -27.56 -29.82
N GLY A 74 -9.67 -28.21 -30.29
CA GLY A 74 -8.71 -27.62 -31.23
C GLY A 74 -9.37 -27.13 -32.53
N ILE A 75 -10.31 -27.89 -33.09
CA ILE A 75 -11.02 -27.49 -34.31
C ILE A 75 -11.85 -26.23 -34.06
N PHE A 76 -12.58 -26.19 -32.95
CA PHE A 76 -13.37 -25.01 -32.59
C PHE A 76 -12.49 -23.77 -32.40
N MET A 77 -11.40 -23.89 -31.63
CA MET A 77 -10.52 -22.76 -31.31
C MET A 77 -9.80 -22.24 -32.56
N THR A 78 -9.19 -23.12 -33.34
CA THR A 78 -8.39 -22.73 -34.52
C THR A 78 -9.23 -22.07 -35.62
N THR A 79 -10.47 -22.53 -35.82
CA THR A 79 -11.35 -21.98 -36.87
C THR A 79 -12.09 -20.71 -36.46
N ARG A 80 -12.02 -20.28 -35.19
CA ARG A 80 -12.86 -19.18 -34.64
C ARG A 80 -12.08 -18.11 -33.85
N GLY A 81 -10.79 -17.95 -34.15
CA GLY A 81 -9.98 -16.83 -33.62
C GLY A 81 -8.94 -17.22 -32.57
N GLY A 82 -8.78 -18.52 -32.27
CA GLY A 82 -7.74 -19.04 -31.39
C GLY A 82 -8.05 -18.92 -29.90
N VAL A 83 -7.04 -19.22 -29.09
CA VAL A 83 -7.12 -19.20 -27.62
C VAL A 83 -7.05 -17.77 -27.07
N SER A 84 -6.33 -16.88 -27.74
CA SER A 84 -6.18 -15.49 -27.32
C SER A 84 -5.89 -14.58 -28.52
N LYS A 85 -5.92 -13.26 -28.34
CA LYS A 85 -5.69 -12.30 -29.42
C LYS A 85 -4.21 -12.23 -29.81
N ALA A 86 -3.97 -12.06 -31.11
CA ALA A 86 -2.67 -11.66 -31.61
C ALA A 86 -2.45 -10.15 -31.38
N GLN A 87 -1.51 -9.80 -30.51
CA GLN A 87 -1.05 -8.43 -30.34
C GLN A 87 0.46 -8.41 -29.99
N LYS A 88 1.09 -7.23 -30.04
CA LYS A 88 2.52 -7.06 -29.75
C LYS A 88 2.90 -7.36 -28.28
N GLY A 89 1.93 -7.31 -27.35
CA GLY A 89 2.08 -7.67 -25.94
C GLY A 89 1.37 -8.97 -25.56
N LEU A 90 1.65 -9.55 -24.41
CA LEU A 90 0.96 -10.76 -23.96
C LEU A 90 -0.34 -10.40 -23.22
N HIS A 91 -1.47 -11.01 -23.58
CA HIS A 91 -2.67 -11.00 -22.71
C HIS A 91 -2.41 -11.92 -21.53
N LEU A 92 -2.20 -11.34 -20.35
CA LEU A 92 -1.79 -12.12 -19.17
C LEU A 92 -2.77 -13.23 -18.78
N ASN A 93 -4.06 -12.97 -18.99
CA ASN A 93 -5.15 -13.89 -18.69
C ASN A 93 -5.70 -14.52 -19.97
N GLU A 94 -4.81 -15.07 -20.81
CA GLU A 94 -5.18 -15.78 -22.03
C GLU A 94 -6.22 -16.89 -21.79
N ASP A 95 -6.17 -17.49 -20.61
CA ASP A 95 -7.05 -18.52 -20.09
C ASP A 95 -8.53 -18.10 -20.01
N ILE A 96 -8.79 -16.83 -19.71
CA ILE A 96 -10.14 -16.25 -19.71
C ILE A 96 -10.56 -15.79 -21.11
N TYR A 97 -9.63 -15.25 -21.90
CA TYR A 97 -9.93 -14.80 -23.27
C TYR A 97 -10.44 -15.94 -24.16
N ALA A 98 -9.88 -17.14 -24.01
CA ALA A 98 -10.36 -18.32 -24.71
C ALA A 98 -11.83 -18.61 -24.40
N GLY A 99 -12.24 -18.51 -23.13
CA GLY A 99 -13.63 -18.72 -22.75
C GLY A 99 -14.57 -17.63 -23.23
N MET A 100 -14.13 -16.36 -23.19
CA MET A 100 -14.91 -15.25 -23.76
C MET A 100 -15.14 -15.47 -25.26
N ASN A 101 -14.09 -15.82 -26.01
CA ASN A 101 -14.19 -16.15 -27.43
C ASN A 101 -15.09 -17.37 -27.66
N ALA A 102 -14.98 -18.40 -26.82
CA ALA A 102 -15.83 -19.58 -26.90
C ALA A 102 -17.31 -19.22 -26.80
N LEU A 103 -17.70 -18.46 -25.77
CA LEU A 103 -19.10 -18.06 -25.58
C LEU A 103 -19.60 -17.13 -26.70
N LEU A 104 -18.82 -16.10 -27.06
CA LEU A 104 -19.20 -15.13 -28.11
C LEU A 104 -19.35 -15.78 -29.49
N ARG A 105 -18.75 -16.96 -29.72
CA ARG A 105 -18.83 -17.72 -30.98
C ARG A 105 -19.80 -18.91 -30.91
N GLY A 106 -20.68 -18.93 -29.91
CA GLY A 106 -21.72 -19.95 -29.76
C GLY A 106 -21.22 -21.29 -29.20
N GLY A 107 -20.00 -21.32 -28.66
CA GLY A 107 -19.47 -22.49 -27.95
C GLY A 107 -19.97 -22.56 -26.51
N ARG A 108 -19.92 -23.76 -25.91
CA ARG A 108 -20.21 -24.02 -24.50
C ARG A 108 -18.98 -24.48 -23.75
N ILE A 109 -18.95 -24.16 -22.46
CA ILE A 109 -17.91 -24.58 -21.53
C ILE A 109 -18.57 -25.51 -20.52
N LYS A 110 -18.06 -26.73 -20.40
CA LYS A 110 -18.54 -27.74 -19.45
C LYS A 110 -17.49 -28.03 -18.38
N HIS A 111 -17.91 -28.67 -17.29
CA HIS A 111 -17.03 -29.17 -16.25
C HIS A 111 -17.38 -30.63 -15.95
N CYS A 112 -16.39 -31.50 -15.78
CA CYS A 112 -16.54 -32.89 -15.39
C CYS A 112 -15.79 -33.19 -14.10
N GLU A 113 -16.31 -34.15 -13.32
CA GLU A 113 -15.81 -34.49 -11.99
C GLU A 113 -15.07 -35.84 -11.93
N TYR A 114 -15.21 -36.67 -12.96
CA TYR A 114 -14.64 -38.02 -12.99
C TYR A 114 -13.13 -38.04 -13.33
N TYR A 115 -12.54 -36.90 -13.65
CA TYR A 115 -11.11 -36.75 -13.94
C TYR A 115 -10.51 -35.64 -13.06
N GLN A 116 -9.30 -35.87 -12.53
CA GLN A 116 -8.57 -34.93 -11.70
C GLN A 116 -7.09 -34.91 -12.10
N CYS A 117 -6.51 -33.71 -12.26
CA CYS A 117 -5.09 -33.53 -12.53
C CYS A 117 -4.36 -32.94 -11.31
N GLY A 118 -3.19 -33.49 -10.99
CA GLY A 118 -2.32 -32.96 -9.95
C GLY A 118 -1.36 -31.89 -10.49
N LYS A 119 -1.20 -30.78 -9.76
CA LYS A 119 -0.30 -29.68 -10.14
C LYS A 119 0.54 -29.20 -8.98
N GLY A 120 1.83 -29.04 -9.24
CA GLY A 120 2.78 -28.48 -8.29
C GLY A 120 2.90 -26.96 -8.45
N ARG A 121 2.88 -26.22 -7.35
CA ARG A 121 3.09 -24.77 -7.32
C ARG A 121 4.24 -24.40 -6.39
N ASP A 122 4.98 -23.37 -6.76
CA ASP A 122 5.84 -22.67 -5.79
C ASP A 122 4.98 -21.67 -5.02
N LEU A 123 4.79 -21.95 -3.73
CA LEU A 123 3.83 -21.26 -2.86
C LEU A 123 4.53 -20.39 -1.80
N GLY A 124 5.70 -19.83 -2.13
CA GLY A 124 6.34 -18.78 -1.33
C GLY A 124 5.57 -17.45 -1.39
N PHE A 125 5.73 -16.60 -0.37
CA PHE A 125 5.05 -15.29 -0.25
C PHE A 125 5.18 -14.44 -1.53
N GLY A 126 6.40 -14.26 -2.03
CA GLY A 126 6.64 -13.48 -3.25
C GLY A 126 6.07 -14.13 -4.51
N SER A 127 6.08 -15.46 -4.60
CA SER A 127 5.56 -16.20 -5.76
C SER A 127 4.03 -16.08 -5.83
N ILE A 128 3.34 -16.23 -4.70
CA ILE A 128 1.88 -16.05 -4.61
C ILE A 128 1.49 -14.63 -4.99
N LEU A 129 2.19 -13.62 -4.48
CA LEU A 129 1.84 -12.22 -4.77
C LEU A 129 2.15 -11.81 -6.21
N ASN A 130 3.21 -12.36 -6.82
CA ASN A 130 3.44 -12.18 -8.26
C ASN A 130 2.30 -12.78 -9.08
N PHE A 131 1.76 -13.93 -8.67
CA PHE A 131 0.59 -14.53 -9.28
C PHE A 131 -0.67 -13.66 -9.09
N THR A 132 -0.91 -13.15 -7.88
CA THR A 132 -1.97 -12.17 -7.60
C THR A 132 -1.86 -10.93 -8.49
N THR A 133 -0.66 -10.37 -8.64
CA THR A 133 -0.42 -9.23 -9.54
C THR A 133 -0.67 -9.58 -10.99
N LYS A 134 -0.25 -10.77 -11.45
CA LYS A 134 -0.55 -11.25 -12.81
C LYS A 134 -2.06 -11.25 -13.06
N ILE A 135 -2.84 -11.88 -12.19
CA ILE A 135 -4.30 -11.97 -12.36
C ILE A 135 -4.95 -10.59 -12.30
N GLY A 136 -4.61 -9.77 -11.29
CA GLY A 136 -5.21 -8.45 -11.11
C GLY A 136 -4.91 -7.48 -12.25
N THR A 137 -3.68 -7.51 -12.78
CA THR A 137 -3.34 -6.70 -13.97
C THR A 137 -4.04 -7.22 -15.23
N GLY A 138 -4.09 -8.55 -15.42
CA GLY A 138 -4.83 -9.17 -16.52
C GLY A 138 -6.33 -8.86 -16.48
N MET A 139 -6.94 -8.76 -15.30
CA MET A 139 -8.33 -8.30 -15.15
C MET A 139 -8.49 -6.86 -15.66
N GLY A 140 -7.54 -5.96 -15.37
CA GLY A 140 -7.57 -4.61 -15.91
C GLY A 140 -7.57 -4.60 -17.46
N GLU A 141 -6.80 -5.48 -18.11
CA GLU A 141 -6.80 -5.61 -19.57
C GLU A 141 -8.12 -6.20 -20.09
N GLN A 142 -8.67 -7.19 -19.39
CA GLN A 142 -9.96 -7.78 -19.71
C GLN A 142 -11.08 -6.74 -19.69
N MET A 143 -11.18 -5.90 -18.65
CA MET A 143 -12.23 -4.88 -18.53
C MET A 143 -12.21 -3.85 -19.66
N LEU A 144 -11.04 -3.62 -20.26
CA LEU A 144 -10.86 -2.72 -21.40
C LEU A 144 -11.04 -3.41 -22.76
N SER A 145 -11.30 -4.72 -22.77
CA SER A 145 -11.38 -5.50 -24.00
C SER A 145 -12.77 -5.49 -24.63
N ARG A 146 -12.80 -5.60 -25.96
CA ARG A 146 -14.03 -5.65 -26.75
C ARG A 146 -14.95 -6.82 -26.36
N GLU A 147 -14.39 -7.96 -26.00
CA GLU A 147 -15.15 -9.14 -25.60
C GLU A 147 -15.92 -8.88 -24.31
N TYR A 148 -15.29 -8.19 -23.37
CA TYR A 148 -15.92 -7.72 -22.14
C TYR A 148 -17.04 -6.73 -22.40
N TYR A 149 -16.84 -5.81 -23.35
CA TYR A 149 -17.89 -4.89 -23.78
C TYR A 149 -19.11 -5.67 -24.31
N TYR A 150 -18.91 -6.61 -25.23
CA TYR A 150 -20.03 -7.40 -25.78
C TYR A 150 -20.73 -8.24 -24.72
N LEU A 151 -19.99 -8.98 -23.88
CA LEU A 151 -20.58 -9.77 -22.80
C LEU A 151 -21.32 -8.86 -21.79
N GLY A 152 -20.77 -7.68 -21.50
CA GLY A 152 -21.40 -6.71 -20.59
C GLY A 152 -22.69 -6.10 -21.14
N THR A 153 -22.80 -5.89 -22.46
CA THR A 153 -23.97 -5.24 -23.08
C THR A 153 -25.02 -6.20 -23.64
N GLN A 154 -24.65 -7.44 -23.95
CA GLN A 154 -25.51 -8.38 -24.69
C GLN A 154 -26.02 -9.55 -23.85
N LEU A 155 -25.44 -9.82 -22.67
CA LEU A 155 -25.94 -10.87 -21.80
C LEU A 155 -27.28 -10.48 -21.17
N PRO A 156 -28.26 -11.40 -21.07
CA PRO A 156 -29.45 -11.16 -20.26
C PRO A 156 -29.06 -10.99 -18.79
N LEU A 157 -29.92 -10.32 -18.01
CA LEU A 157 -29.59 -9.83 -16.67
C LEU A 157 -29.10 -10.94 -15.71
N ASP A 158 -29.69 -12.13 -15.75
CA ASP A 158 -29.29 -13.30 -14.95
C ASP A 158 -27.86 -13.78 -15.29
N ARG A 159 -27.52 -13.82 -16.59
CA ARG A 159 -26.19 -14.18 -17.06
C ARG A 159 -25.19 -13.07 -16.82
N PHE A 160 -25.63 -11.81 -16.89
CA PHE A 160 -24.82 -10.66 -16.57
C PHE A 160 -24.39 -10.67 -15.10
N PHE A 161 -25.32 -10.91 -14.16
CA PHE A 161 -24.95 -11.04 -12.74
C PHE A 161 -24.02 -12.22 -12.48
N SER A 162 -24.25 -13.36 -13.15
CA SER A 162 -23.36 -14.53 -13.07
C SER A 162 -21.95 -14.20 -13.59
N PHE A 163 -21.86 -13.46 -14.69
CA PHE A 163 -20.60 -12.97 -15.25
C PHE A 163 -19.91 -11.96 -14.33
N PHE A 164 -20.66 -10.99 -13.79
CA PHE A 164 -20.16 -9.99 -12.85
C PHE A 164 -19.60 -10.65 -11.58
N TYR A 165 -20.34 -11.58 -11.00
CA TYR A 165 -19.90 -12.31 -9.80
C TYR A 165 -18.64 -13.13 -10.07
N ALA A 166 -18.54 -13.76 -11.24
CA ALA A 166 -17.46 -14.68 -11.56
C ALA A 166 -16.16 -14.05 -12.06
N HIS A 167 -16.21 -12.84 -12.61
CA HIS A 167 -15.03 -12.21 -13.20
C HIS A 167 -14.73 -10.85 -12.58
N PRO A 168 -15.35 -9.73 -12.99
CA PRO A 168 -14.87 -8.41 -12.55
C PRO A 168 -15.22 -8.13 -11.09
N GLY A 169 -16.32 -8.68 -10.58
CA GLY A 169 -16.88 -8.36 -9.27
C GLY A 169 -15.92 -8.64 -8.12
N PHE A 170 -15.19 -9.77 -8.16
CA PHE A 170 -14.16 -10.08 -7.16
C PHE A 170 -13.08 -8.99 -7.11
N HIS A 171 -12.56 -8.55 -8.26
CA HIS A 171 -11.49 -7.57 -8.32
C HIS A 171 -11.96 -6.16 -7.96
N ILE A 172 -13.16 -5.76 -8.41
CA ILE A 172 -13.79 -4.49 -8.08
C ILE A 172 -14.10 -4.43 -6.57
N ASN A 173 -14.59 -5.52 -5.97
CA ASN A 173 -14.85 -5.56 -4.53
C ASN A 173 -13.59 -5.38 -3.70
N ASN A 174 -12.46 -5.99 -4.08
CA ASN A 174 -11.18 -5.76 -3.40
C ASN A 174 -10.77 -4.27 -3.48
N LEU A 175 -10.99 -3.62 -4.63
CA LEU A 175 -10.75 -2.18 -4.78
C LEU A 175 -11.66 -1.35 -3.85
N PHE A 176 -12.95 -1.66 -3.78
CA PHE A 176 -13.89 -0.97 -2.90
C PHE A 176 -13.59 -1.19 -1.42
N ILE A 177 -13.17 -2.38 -1.00
CA ILE A 177 -12.75 -2.64 0.39
C ILE A 177 -11.60 -1.70 0.76
N MET A 178 -10.57 -1.61 -0.08
CA MET A 178 -9.43 -0.73 0.20
C MET A 178 -9.76 0.76 0.12
N LEU A 179 -10.73 1.15 -0.72
CA LEU A 179 -11.26 2.51 -0.76
C LEU A 179 -12.05 2.84 0.51
N SER A 180 -12.92 1.94 0.95
CA SER A 180 -13.72 2.10 2.18
C SER A 180 -12.84 2.25 3.41
N VAL A 181 -11.75 1.47 3.52
CA VAL A 181 -10.77 1.63 4.61
C VAL A 181 -10.14 3.03 4.58
N GLN A 182 -9.79 3.55 3.40
CA GLN A 182 -9.23 4.90 3.28
C GLN A 182 -10.24 5.99 3.67
N MET A 183 -11.48 5.89 3.18
CA MET A 183 -12.55 6.83 3.52
C MET A 183 -12.87 6.79 5.01
N PHE A 184 -12.84 5.61 5.63
CA PHE A 184 -13.01 5.45 7.05
C PHE A 184 -11.89 6.12 7.85
N MET A 185 -10.63 6.00 7.44
CA MET A 185 -9.52 6.73 8.09
C MET A 185 -9.68 8.25 7.97
N ILE A 186 -10.16 8.76 6.84
CA ILE A 186 -10.47 10.18 6.65
C ILE A 186 -11.59 10.62 7.59
N CYS A 187 -12.65 9.81 7.75
CA CYS A 187 -13.71 10.09 8.71
C CYS A 187 -13.18 10.13 10.15
N LEU A 188 -12.32 9.17 10.53
CA LEU A 188 -11.75 9.11 11.87
C LEU A 188 -10.86 10.31 12.23
N ILE A 189 -10.08 10.85 11.29
CA ILE A 189 -9.28 12.06 11.59
C ILE A 189 -10.15 13.31 11.75
N ASN A 190 -11.28 13.40 11.04
CA ASN A 190 -12.23 14.49 11.23
C ASN A 190 -12.97 14.37 12.57
N LEU A 191 -13.44 13.16 12.89
CA LEU A 191 -14.03 12.86 14.19
C LEU A 191 -13.03 13.08 15.34
N GLY A 192 -11.76 12.75 15.12
CA GLY A 192 -10.70 12.96 16.09
C GLY A 192 -10.40 14.43 16.37
N ALA A 193 -10.35 15.26 15.33
CA ALA A 193 -10.23 16.70 15.47
C ALA A 193 -11.45 17.29 16.20
N LEU A 194 -12.67 16.88 15.82
CA LEU A 194 -13.90 17.29 16.49
C LEU A 194 -13.88 16.93 17.98
N ARG A 195 -13.65 15.65 18.30
CA ARG A 195 -13.64 15.14 19.68
C ARG A 195 -12.64 15.87 20.57
N HIS A 196 -11.48 16.22 20.01
CA HIS A 196 -10.39 16.85 20.76
C HIS A 196 -10.72 18.30 21.16
N GLU A 197 -11.46 19.03 20.32
CA GLU A 197 -11.81 20.44 20.60
C GLU A 197 -13.20 20.61 21.24
N THR A 198 -14.08 19.61 21.23
CA THR A 198 -15.43 19.72 21.83
C THR A 198 -15.54 19.02 23.19
N ILE A 199 -16.33 19.62 24.10
CA ILE A 199 -16.68 19.02 25.39
C ILE A 199 -17.83 18.01 25.22
N PRO A 200 -17.68 16.77 25.71
CA PRO A 200 -18.71 15.75 25.57
C PRO A 200 -19.89 15.99 26.53
N CYS A 201 -21.11 15.78 26.05
CA CYS A 201 -22.29 15.81 26.90
C CYS A 201 -22.34 14.63 27.89
N VAL A 202 -22.88 14.89 29.08
CA VAL A 202 -23.20 13.88 30.10
C VAL A 202 -24.50 13.18 29.69
N TYR A 203 -24.38 11.93 29.25
CA TYR A 203 -25.53 11.13 28.86
C TYR A 203 -26.21 10.49 30.08
N LYS A 204 -27.48 10.81 30.30
CA LYS A 204 -28.34 10.11 31.28
C LYS A 204 -29.19 9.06 30.56
N LYS A 205 -29.16 7.82 31.02
CA LYS A 205 -29.96 6.75 30.43
C LYS A 205 -31.37 6.77 31.02
N GLY A 206 -32.40 6.69 30.17
CA GLY A 206 -33.81 6.61 30.59
C GLY A 206 -34.54 7.94 30.71
N VAL A 207 -33.90 9.05 30.30
CA VAL A 207 -34.56 10.36 30.14
C VAL A 207 -35.08 10.52 28.70
N PRO A 208 -36.12 11.34 28.46
CA PRO A 208 -36.58 11.68 27.12
C PRO A 208 -35.47 12.29 26.25
N ILE A 209 -35.56 12.14 24.92
CA ILE A 209 -34.61 12.77 23.96
C ILE A 209 -34.64 14.30 24.06
N THR A 210 -35.71 14.87 24.63
CA THR A 210 -35.90 16.29 24.88
C THR A 210 -35.24 16.78 26.18
N ASP A 211 -34.62 15.90 26.98
CA ASP A 211 -33.91 16.31 28.20
C ASP A 211 -32.73 17.24 27.84
N PRO A 212 -32.54 18.38 28.53
CA PRO A 212 -31.46 19.31 28.21
C PRO A 212 -30.09 18.66 28.41
N LEU A 213 -29.24 18.79 27.40
CA LEU A 213 -27.86 18.30 27.44
C LEU A 213 -27.05 19.12 28.44
N LYS A 214 -26.29 18.44 29.31
CA LYS A 214 -25.43 19.05 30.33
C LYS A 214 -23.96 18.67 30.13
N PRO A 215 -22.99 19.58 30.33
CA PRO A 215 -23.18 21.02 30.54
C PRO A 215 -23.75 21.69 29.27
N THR A 216 -24.43 22.81 29.44
CA THR A 216 -25.09 23.49 28.32
C THR A 216 -24.05 24.03 27.34
N GLY A 217 -24.27 23.81 26.03
CA GLY A 217 -23.25 24.08 25.00
C GLY A 217 -22.36 22.87 24.66
N CYS A 218 -22.48 21.75 25.37
CA CYS A 218 -21.74 20.53 25.04
C CYS A 218 -22.13 19.94 23.67
N ALA A 219 -21.22 19.16 23.07
CA ALA A 219 -21.48 18.43 21.84
C ALA A 219 -21.80 16.95 22.13
N ASP A 220 -22.98 16.46 21.72
CA ASP A 220 -23.32 15.05 21.87
C ASP A 220 -22.68 14.19 20.77
N ILE A 221 -21.43 13.81 21.03
CA ILE A 221 -20.61 12.96 20.18
C ILE A 221 -20.81 11.45 20.41
N ASN A 222 -21.58 11.07 21.44
CA ASN A 222 -21.77 9.66 21.80
C ASN A 222 -22.46 8.85 20.68
N PRO A 223 -23.50 9.36 20.00
CA PRO A 223 -24.11 8.64 18.86
C PRO A 223 -23.12 8.36 17.73
N VAL A 224 -22.20 9.29 17.46
CA VAL A 224 -21.18 9.12 16.41
C VAL A 224 -20.15 8.08 16.82
N ARG A 225 -19.71 8.09 18.08
CA ARG A 225 -18.81 7.06 18.63
C ARG A 225 -19.46 5.67 18.59
N ASP A 226 -20.73 5.58 18.97
CA ASP A 226 -21.49 4.33 18.94
C ASP A 226 -21.68 3.82 17.51
N TRP A 227 -21.93 4.72 16.55
CA TRP A 227 -21.98 4.38 15.13
C TRP A 227 -20.65 3.81 14.64
N VAL A 228 -19.52 4.49 14.94
CA VAL A 228 -18.17 4.00 14.62
C VAL A 228 -17.95 2.61 15.21
N GLN A 229 -18.30 2.41 16.48
CA GLN A 229 -18.20 1.10 17.14
C GLN A 229 -19.03 0.03 16.41
N ARG A 230 -20.31 0.31 16.09
CA ARG A 230 -21.20 -0.64 15.39
C ARG A 230 -20.69 -0.99 14.00
N CYS A 231 -20.16 -0.02 13.25
CA CYS A 231 -19.55 -0.25 11.95
C CYS A 231 -18.36 -1.21 12.04
N ILE A 232 -17.47 -1.00 13.01
CA ILE A 232 -16.29 -1.87 13.18
C ILE A 232 -16.70 -3.29 13.60
N VAL A 233 -17.64 -3.39 14.54
CA VAL A 233 -18.19 -4.69 14.98
C VAL A 233 -18.81 -5.44 13.80
N SER A 234 -19.60 -4.75 12.97
CA SER A 234 -20.21 -5.33 11.77
C SER A 234 -19.16 -5.88 10.80
N ILE A 235 -18.08 -5.14 10.56
CA ILE A 235 -16.96 -5.60 9.71
C ILE A 235 -16.35 -6.88 10.28
N CYS A 236 -16.08 -6.94 11.60
CA CYS A 236 -15.55 -8.13 12.25
C CYS A 236 -16.48 -9.35 12.11
N ILE A 237 -17.80 -9.14 12.28
CA ILE A 237 -18.79 -10.20 12.14
C ILE A 237 -18.84 -10.72 10.70
N VAL A 238 -18.93 -9.82 9.71
CA VAL A 238 -18.95 -10.19 8.29
C VAL A 238 -17.65 -10.92 7.90
N PHE A 239 -16.52 -10.46 8.41
CA PHE A 239 -15.23 -11.14 8.22
C PHE A 239 -15.26 -12.57 8.76
N LEU A 240 -15.77 -12.80 9.97
CA LEU A 240 -15.89 -14.15 10.54
C LEU A 240 -16.86 -15.03 9.74
N ILE A 241 -18.00 -14.48 9.30
CA ILE A 241 -18.97 -15.18 8.45
C ILE A 241 -18.32 -15.61 7.12
N SER A 242 -17.39 -14.83 6.58
CA SER A 242 -16.71 -15.17 5.32
C SER A 242 -15.90 -16.48 5.37
N PHE A 243 -15.56 -16.98 6.56
CA PHE A 243 -14.91 -18.29 6.73
C PHE A 243 -15.90 -19.45 6.69
N VAL A 244 -17.19 -19.21 6.93
CA VAL A 244 -18.22 -20.27 7.02
C VAL A 244 -18.24 -21.15 5.78
N PRO A 245 -18.26 -20.63 4.53
CA PRO A 245 -18.31 -21.49 3.35
C PRO A 245 -17.11 -22.45 3.25
N LEU A 246 -15.90 -21.96 3.55
CA LEU A 246 -14.70 -22.79 3.51
C LEU A 246 -14.71 -23.83 4.65
N VAL A 247 -15.14 -23.43 5.85
CA VAL A 247 -15.23 -24.34 7.00
C VAL A 247 -16.27 -25.44 6.75
N VAL A 248 -17.42 -25.10 6.17
CA VAL A 248 -18.46 -26.07 5.81
C VAL A 248 -17.94 -27.04 4.75
N GLN A 249 -17.24 -26.55 3.72
CA GLN A 249 -16.65 -27.42 2.72
C GLN A 249 -15.66 -28.41 3.32
N GLU A 250 -14.74 -27.93 4.16
CA GLU A 250 -13.73 -28.77 4.82
C GLU A 250 -14.35 -29.75 5.82
N LEU A 251 -15.42 -29.33 6.48
CA LEU A 251 -16.21 -30.19 7.35
C LEU A 251 -16.83 -31.35 6.56
N THR A 252 -17.39 -31.08 5.38
CA THR A 252 -17.99 -32.10 4.51
C THR A 252 -16.96 -33.02 3.87
N GLU A 253 -15.82 -32.50 3.39
CA GLU A 253 -14.82 -33.32 2.69
C GLU A 253 -13.88 -34.08 3.62
N ARG A 254 -13.47 -33.47 4.75
CA ARG A 254 -12.37 -33.97 5.59
C ARG A 254 -12.80 -34.26 7.04
N GLY A 255 -14.04 -33.94 7.42
CA GLY A 255 -14.60 -34.16 8.75
C GLY A 255 -14.27 -33.06 9.77
N CYS A 256 -15.03 -33.04 10.88
CA CYS A 256 -15.02 -31.94 11.86
C CYS A 256 -13.65 -31.66 12.48
N TRP A 257 -12.95 -32.71 12.93
CA TRP A 257 -11.65 -32.54 13.59
C TRP A 257 -10.58 -31.92 12.68
N ARG A 258 -10.53 -32.34 11.40
CA ARG A 258 -9.58 -31.79 10.43
C ARG A 258 -9.93 -30.35 10.06
N ALA A 259 -11.21 -30.04 9.90
CA ALA A 259 -11.67 -28.69 9.63
C ALA A 259 -11.34 -27.72 10.79
N ALA A 260 -11.64 -28.11 12.03
CA ALA A 260 -11.37 -27.29 13.22
C ALA A 260 -9.86 -27.08 13.45
N THR A 261 -9.06 -28.16 13.35
CA THR A 261 -7.60 -28.05 13.52
C THR A 261 -6.93 -27.25 12.42
N ARG A 262 -7.41 -27.34 11.17
CA ARG A 262 -6.93 -26.50 10.06
C ARG A 262 -7.27 -25.04 10.31
N LEU A 263 -8.52 -24.72 10.68
CA LEU A 263 -8.93 -23.35 11.00
C LEU A 263 -8.09 -22.76 12.13
N ALA A 264 -7.88 -23.51 13.21
CA ALA A 264 -7.02 -23.09 14.32
C ALA A 264 -5.58 -22.79 13.86
N LYS A 265 -5.03 -23.61 12.95
CA LYS A 265 -3.70 -23.36 12.36
C LYS A 265 -3.68 -22.09 11.50
N HIS A 266 -4.73 -21.78 10.75
CA HIS A 266 -4.81 -20.54 9.96
C HIS A 266 -4.70 -19.30 10.86
N PHE A 267 -5.52 -19.23 11.92
CA PHE A 267 -5.48 -18.12 12.88
C PHE A 267 -4.18 -18.09 13.68
N GLY A 268 -3.71 -19.24 14.17
CA GLY A 268 -2.42 -19.36 14.88
C GLY A 268 -1.22 -19.01 14.01
N SER A 269 -1.38 -19.01 12.68
CA SER A 269 -0.34 -18.62 11.71
C SER A 269 -0.53 -17.24 11.11
N PHE A 270 -1.42 -16.43 11.68
CA PHE A 270 -1.70 -15.07 11.24
C PHE A 270 -2.15 -14.96 9.77
N SER A 271 -2.76 -16.01 9.19
CA SER A 271 -3.21 -15.99 7.80
C SER A 271 -4.18 -14.84 7.46
N PRO A 272 -5.04 -14.33 8.38
CA PRO A 272 -5.83 -13.12 8.11
C PRO A 272 -4.98 -11.91 7.68
N LEU A 273 -3.78 -11.74 8.22
CA LEU A 273 -2.88 -10.64 7.87
C LEU A 273 -2.33 -10.81 6.45
N PHE A 274 -2.11 -12.05 6.03
CA PHE A 274 -1.76 -12.37 4.65
C PHE A 274 -2.91 -12.00 3.70
N GLU A 275 -4.15 -12.33 4.06
CA GLU A 275 -5.34 -12.06 3.24
C GLU A 275 -5.61 -10.57 3.05
N VAL A 276 -5.48 -9.76 4.11
CA VAL A 276 -5.57 -8.30 3.99
C VAL A 276 -4.51 -7.75 3.03
N PHE A 277 -3.29 -8.28 3.10
CA PHE A 277 -2.23 -7.88 2.18
C PHE A 277 -2.54 -8.29 0.73
N VAL A 278 -3.03 -9.51 0.50
CA VAL A 278 -3.42 -10.00 -0.84
C VAL A 278 -4.55 -9.16 -1.44
N CYS A 279 -5.55 -8.79 -0.64
CA CYS A 279 -6.63 -7.87 -1.04
C CYS A 279 -6.07 -6.55 -1.59
N GLN A 280 -5.13 -5.94 -0.85
CA GLN A 280 -4.45 -4.72 -1.31
C GLN A 280 -3.65 -4.93 -2.60
N ILE A 281 -2.97 -6.07 -2.77
CA ILE A 281 -2.24 -6.35 -4.01
C ILE A 281 -3.20 -6.52 -5.20
N TYR A 282 -4.37 -7.15 -5.04
CA TYR A 282 -5.38 -7.20 -6.09
C TYR A 282 -5.89 -5.80 -6.46
N ALA A 283 -6.28 -5.00 -5.46
CA ALA A 283 -6.76 -3.64 -5.66
C ALA A 283 -5.73 -2.76 -6.38
N ASN A 284 -4.49 -2.77 -5.90
CA ASN A 284 -3.40 -2.00 -6.48
C ASN A 284 -3.03 -2.47 -7.90
N SER A 285 -3.06 -3.79 -8.16
CA SER A 285 -2.74 -4.34 -9.48
C SER A 285 -3.80 -3.95 -10.53
N LEU A 286 -5.08 -4.02 -10.16
CA LEU A 286 -6.19 -3.58 -11.00
C LEU A 286 -6.10 -2.08 -11.28
N HIS A 287 -5.99 -1.26 -10.23
CA HIS A 287 -5.92 0.19 -10.35
C HIS A 287 -4.73 0.65 -11.20
N ASN A 288 -3.54 0.11 -10.95
CA ASN A 288 -2.35 0.48 -11.72
C ASN A 288 -2.47 0.11 -13.19
N ASN A 289 -3.06 -1.04 -13.51
CA ASN A 289 -3.22 -1.43 -14.91
C ASN A 289 -4.27 -0.57 -15.63
N LEU A 290 -5.38 -0.21 -14.97
CA LEU A 290 -6.36 0.71 -15.55
C LEU A 290 -5.77 2.11 -15.78
N SER A 291 -4.95 2.61 -14.84
CA SER A 291 -4.35 3.95 -14.91
C SER A 291 -3.17 4.04 -15.88
N PHE A 292 -2.28 3.05 -15.90
CA PHE A 292 -1.00 3.13 -16.61
C PHE A 292 -0.81 2.05 -17.68
N GLY A 293 -1.64 1.00 -17.68
CA GLY A 293 -1.45 -0.19 -18.50
C GLY A 293 -0.15 -0.92 -18.16
N GLY A 294 0.40 -1.63 -19.15
CA GLY A 294 1.70 -2.28 -19.03
C GLY A 294 1.68 -3.59 -18.26
N ALA A 295 0.56 -4.33 -18.33
CA ALA A 295 0.52 -5.72 -17.93
C ALA A 295 1.64 -6.49 -18.64
N ARG A 296 2.40 -7.26 -17.85
CA ARG A 296 3.57 -8.01 -18.32
C ARG A 296 3.59 -9.34 -17.61
N TYR A 297 4.12 -10.35 -18.30
CA TYR A 297 4.44 -11.60 -17.65
C TYR A 297 5.47 -11.35 -16.54
N ILE A 298 5.01 -11.48 -15.29
CA ILE A 298 5.88 -11.51 -14.13
C ILE A 298 6.08 -13.00 -13.84
N GLY A 299 7.28 -13.50 -14.13
CA GLY A 299 7.64 -14.85 -13.76
C GLY A 299 7.44 -15.04 -12.26
N THR A 300 6.54 -15.93 -11.88
CA THR A 300 6.55 -16.52 -10.53
C THR A 300 7.81 -17.36 -10.48
N GLY A 301 8.89 -16.82 -9.92
CA GLY A 301 10.16 -17.53 -9.84
C GLY A 301 9.97 -18.91 -9.23
N ARG A 302 10.83 -19.87 -9.58
CA ARG A 302 10.86 -21.21 -8.95
C ARG A 302 11.90 -21.21 -7.83
N GLY A 303 11.67 -20.36 -6.84
CA GLY A 303 12.51 -20.31 -5.65
C GLY A 303 12.14 -21.45 -4.71
N PHE A 304 12.95 -21.67 -3.68
CA PHE A 304 12.46 -22.43 -2.53
C PHE A 304 11.65 -21.48 -1.66
N ALA A 305 10.38 -21.82 -1.36
CA ALA A 305 9.52 -21.06 -0.44
C ALA A 305 10.14 -20.86 0.96
N THR A 306 11.16 -21.65 1.28
CA THR A 306 11.89 -21.67 2.55
C THR A 306 13.10 -20.75 2.56
N ALA A 307 13.44 -20.14 1.43
CA ALA A 307 14.57 -19.23 1.31
C ALA A 307 14.21 -17.82 1.81
N ARG A 308 15.03 -17.30 2.72
CA ARG A 308 14.94 -15.90 3.20
C ARG A 308 15.24 -14.92 2.07
N ILE A 309 14.44 -13.86 1.97
CA ILE A 309 14.72 -12.70 1.14
C ILE A 309 15.18 -11.52 2.01
N PRO A 310 16.24 -10.76 1.64
CA PRO A 310 16.71 -9.63 2.44
C PRO A 310 15.67 -8.51 2.56
N PHE A 311 15.63 -7.83 3.71
CA PHE A 311 14.68 -6.75 4.02
C PHE A 311 14.57 -5.69 2.90
N GLY A 312 15.70 -5.15 2.40
CA GLY A 312 15.66 -4.10 1.37
C GLY A 312 15.00 -4.54 0.05
N VAL A 313 15.12 -5.83 -0.31
CA VAL A 313 14.47 -6.38 -1.51
C VAL A 313 12.96 -6.50 -1.29
N LEU A 314 12.53 -7.00 -0.11
CA LEU A 314 11.11 -7.09 0.24
C LEU A 314 10.48 -5.70 0.33
N TYR A 315 11.15 -4.76 1.01
CA TYR A 315 10.71 -3.37 1.11
C TYR A 315 10.54 -2.75 -0.27
N SER A 316 11.57 -2.76 -1.13
CA SER A 316 11.48 -2.17 -2.47
C SER A 316 10.40 -2.80 -3.36
N ARG A 317 10.08 -4.09 -3.16
CA ARG A 317 9.04 -4.77 -3.92
C ARG A 317 7.63 -4.34 -3.50
N PHE A 318 7.41 -4.11 -2.21
CA PHE A 318 6.07 -3.89 -1.64
C PHE A 318 5.82 -2.47 -1.11
N ALA A 319 6.83 -1.59 -1.17
CA ALA A 319 6.76 -0.17 -0.78
C ALA A 319 5.60 0.55 -1.48
N GLY A 320 5.67 0.63 -2.81
CA GLY A 320 4.63 1.26 -3.63
C GLY A 320 3.26 0.56 -3.55
N PRO A 321 3.17 -0.76 -3.76
CA PRO A 321 1.88 -1.47 -3.79
C PRO A 321 1.09 -1.50 -2.48
N SER A 322 1.76 -1.47 -1.31
CA SER A 322 1.08 -1.68 -0.02
C SER A 322 1.64 -0.82 1.12
N ILE A 323 2.94 -0.85 1.38
CA ILE A 323 3.53 -0.29 2.61
C ILE A 323 3.29 1.23 2.70
N TYR A 324 3.40 1.99 1.60
CA TYR A 324 3.13 3.43 1.61
C TYR A 324 1.67 3.79 1.88
N LEU A 325 0.72 2.94 1.46
CA LEU A 325 -0.68 3.13 1.81
C LEU A 325 -0.89 2.81 3.30
N GLY A 326 -0.40 1.64 3.74
CA GLY A 326 -0.50 1.22 5.12
C GLY A 326 0.10 2.22 6.11
N ALA A 327 1.30 2.73 5.83
CA ALA A 327 1.99 3.69 6.70
C ALA A 327 1.21 5.01 6.86
N ARG A 328 0.65 5.55 5.78
CA ARG A 328 -0.17 6.77 5.83
C ARG A 328 -1.46 6.53 6.62
N SER A 329 -2.13 5.41 6.39
CA SER A 329 -3.32 5.05 7.14
C SER A 329 -3.02 4.76 8.62
N LEU A 330 -1.85 4.20 8.94
CA LEU A 330 -1.40 4.00 10.32
C LEU A 330 -1.15 5.33 11.05
N MET A 331 -0.61 6.35 10.37
CA MET A 331 -0.51 7.70 10.95
C MET A 331 -1.89 8.27 11.29
N MET A 332 -2.86 8.15 10.37
CA MET A 332 -4.25 8.57 10.60
C MET A 332 -4.90 7.80 11.76
N LEU A 333 -4.67 6.48 11.83
CA LEU A 333 -5.16 5.64 12.92
C LEU A 333 -4.51 5.98 14.27
N LEU A 334 -3.22 6.32 14.28
CA LEU A 334 -2.52 6.75 15.49
C LEU A 334 -3.11 8.06 16.03
N PHE A 335 -3.44 9.00 15.15
CA PHE A 335 -4.16 10.22 15.54
C PHE A 335 -5.54 9.90 16.12
N ALA A 336 -6.33 9.08 15.42
CA ALA A 336 -7.65 8.66 15.91
C ALA A 336 -7.57 7.89 17.24
N THR A 337 -6.52 7.12 17.46
CA THR A 337 -6.24 6.41 18.71
C THR A 337 -5.95 7.39 19.85
N ALA A 338 -5.23 8.48 19.57
CA ALA A 338 -4.89 9.50 20.56
C ALA A 338 -6.10 10.39 20.94
N THR A 339 -7.08 10.55 20.06
CA THR A 339 -8.22 11.47 20.28
C THR A 339 -9.55 10.76 20.58
N VAL A 340 -9.85 9.63 19.93
CA VAL A 340 -11.14 8.90 20.01
C VAL A 340 -10.91 7.43 20.31
N TRP A 341 -10.16 7.13 21.37
CA TRP A 341 -9.84 5.75 21.72
C TRP A 341 -11.08 4.87 21.91
N ALA A 342 -11.07 3.73 21.22
CA ALA A 342 -12.03 2.64 21.38
C ALA A 342 -11.33 1.31 21.13
N ALA A 343 -11.67 0.27 21.91
CA ALA A 343 -11.06 -1.06 21.78
C ALA A 343 -11.21 -1.66 20.38
N TRP A 344 -12.31 -1.33 19.68
CA TRP A 344 -12.59 -1.81 18.33
C TRP A 344 -11.58 -1.31 17.28
N LEU A 345 -10.86 -0.19 17.54
CA LEU A 345 -9.78 0.28 16.66
C LEU A 345 -8.64 -0.74 16.53
N LEU A 346 -8.54 -1.72 17.44
CA LEU A 346 -7.59 -2.84 17.33
C LEU A 346 -7.74 -3.62 16.02
N TYR A 347 -8.95 -3.71 15.45
CA TYR A 347 -9.15 -4.32 14.14
C TYR A 347 -8.40 -3.57 13.03
N PHE A 348 -8.44 -2.24 13.06
CA PHE A 348 -7.70 -1.41 12.09
C PHE A 348 -6.21 -1.40 12.37
N TRP A 349 -5.78 -1.50 13.62
CA TRP A 349 -4.37 -1.72 13.93
C TRP A 349 -3.88 -3.02 13.30
N ALA A 350 -4.59 -4.13 13.51
CA ALA A 350 -4.22 -5.42 12.92
C ALA A 350 -4.20 -5.39 11.38
N SER A 351 -5.26 -4.86 10.75
CA SER A 351 -5.38 -4.83 9.28
C SER A 351 -4.43 -3.85 8.60
N LEU A 352 -4.26 -2.63 9.12
CA LEU A 352 -3.34 -1.65 8.54
C LEU A 352 -1.87 -2.00 8.81
N LEU A 353 -1.55 -2.60 9.97
CA LEU A 353 -0.23 -3.16 10.21
C LEU A 353 0.07 -4.27 9.21
N ALA A 354 -0.90 -5.14 8.90
CA ALA A 354 -0.73 -6.19 7.90
C ALA A 354 -0.25 -5.65 6.55
N LEU A 355 -0.75 -4.48 6.11
CA LEU A 355 -0.31 -3.82 4.87
C LEU A 355 1.18 -3.45 4.87
N CYS A 356 1.80 -3.34 6.05
CA CYS A 356 3.20 -2.97 6.22
C CYS A 356 4.10 -4.15 6.59
N ILE A 357 3.65 -5.02 7.49
CA ILE A 357 4.50 -6.05 8.12
C ILE A 357 4.44 -7.41 7.42
N SER A 358 3.38 -7.73 6.68
CA SER A 358 3.19 -9.05 6.06
C SER A 358 4.39 -9.53 5.23
N PRO A 359 5.08 -8.68 4.43
CA PRO A 359 6.27 -9.10 3.70
C PRO A 359 7.38 -9.67 4.58
N PHE A 360 7.48 -9.21 5.82
CA PHE A 360 8.52 -9.64 6.76
C PHE A 360 8.00 -10.76 7.67
N LEU A 361 6.74 -10.68 8.11
CA LEU A 361 6.10 -11.71 8.93
C LEU A 361 6.05 -13.06 8.20
N PHE A 362 5.87 -13.07 6.88
CA PHE A 362 5.84 -14.30 6.08
C PHE A 362 7.18 -14.64 5.41
N ASN A 363 8.27 -13.97 5.82
CA ASN A 363 9.63 -14.26 5.35
C ASN A 363 10.30 -15.28 6.27
N PRO A 364 10.83 -16.41 5.75
CA PRO A 364 11.50 -17.41 6.55
C PRO A 364 12.67 -16.85 7.37
N HIS A 365 12.78 -17.30 8.61
CA HIS A 365 13.79 -16.89 9.58
C HIS A 365 13.86 -15.39 9.90
N GLN A 366 12.85 -14.58 9.56
CA GLN A 366 12.92 -13.11 9.69
C GLN A 366 13.42 -12.65 11.06
N PHE A 367 13.00 -13.34 12.13
CA PHE A 367 13.33 -13.06 13.52
C PHE A 367 14.58 -13.80 14.05
N ALA A 368 15.43 -14.34 13.18
CA ALA A 368 16.76 -14.78 13.55
C ALA A 368 17.69 -13.58 13.83
N TRP A 369 18.17 -13.44 15.07
CA TRP A 369 18.99 -12.31 15.55
C TRP A 369 20.12 -11.92 14.58
N ASN A 370 20.97 -12.88 14.22
CA ASN A 370 22.12 -12.59 13.36
C ASN A 370 21.71 -12.14 11.95
N ASP A 371 20.68 -12.77 11.37
CA ASP A 371 20.22 -12.45 10.03
C ASP A 371 19.46 -11.11 9.99
N PHE A 372 18.72 -10.78 11.06
CA PHE A 372 18.04 -9.48 11.20
C PHE A 372 19.02 -8.30 11.11
N PHE A 373 20.13 -8.33 11.88
CA PHE A 373 21.13 -7.25 11.82
C PHE A 373 21.98 -7.27 10.54
N ILE A 374 22.09 -8.42 9.88
CA ILE A 374 22.69 -8.51 8.55
C ILE A 374 21.77 -7.85 7.51
N ASP A 375 20.47 -8.05 7.61
CA ASP A 375 19.47 -7.39 6.76
C ASP A 375 19.46 -5.89 7.01
N TYR A 376 19.59 -5.44 8.26
CA TYR A 376 19.72 -4.02 8.57
C TYR A 376 20.91 -3.37 7.85
N ARG A 377 22.09 -4.02 7.90
CA ARG A 377 23.25 -3.61 7.10
C ARG A 377 22.94 -3.55 5.61
N ASP A 378 22.30 -4.58 5.07
CA ASP A 378 22.05 -4.67 3.63
C ASP A 378 20.99 -3.66 3.18
N TYR A 379 20.06 -3.28 4.05
CA TYR A 379 19.14 -2.17 3.87
C TYR A 379 19.87 -0.82 3.82
N LEU A 380 20.74 -0.52 4.79
CA LEU A 380 21.57 0.71 4.76
C LEU A 380 22.48 0.77 3.52
N ARG A 381 23.00 -0.38 3.08
CA ARG A 381 23.75 -0.46 1.81
C ARG A 381 22.87 -0.26 0.59
N TRP A 382 21.65 -0.77 0.60
CA TRP A 382 20.70 -0.58 -0.49
C TRP A 382 20.33 0.90 -0.64
N LEU A 383 20.11 1.60 0.47
CA LEU A 383 19.91 3.05 0.52
C LEU A 383 21.09 3.85 -0.07
N SER A 384 22.32 3.46 0.25
CA SER A 384 23.53 4.24 -0.09
C SER A 384 24.19 3.89 -1.44
N ARG A 385 23.77 2.82 -2.12
CA ARG A 385 24.34 2.38 -3.41
C ARG A 385 23.69 3.08 -4.60
N GLY A 386 24.35 3.04 -5.76
CA GLY A 386 23.80 3.52 -7.04
C GLY A 386 24.18 4.95 -7.42
N ASN A 387 24.76 5.74 -6.51
CA ASN A 387 25.07 7.15 -6.76
C ASN A 387 26.35 7.38 -7.59
N SER A 388 27.40 6.57 -7.41
CA SER A 388 28.66 6.69 -8.16
C SER A 388 28.84 5.63 -9.24
N ARG A 389 28.12 4.50 -9.13
CA ARG A 389 28.09 3.40 -10.09
C ARG A 389 26.68 2.84 -10.16
N SER A 390 26.22 2.54 -11.37
CA SER A 390 24.92 1.88 -11.57
C SER A 390 24.89 0.54 -10.83
N HIS A 391 23.77 0.28 -10.16
CA HIS A 391 23.56 -0.98 -9.45
C HIS A 391 22.07 -1.32 -9.43
N ALA A 392 21.69 -2.46 -10.01
CA ALA A 392 20.28 -2.84 -10.13
C ALA A 392 19.56 -2.95 -8.78
N SER A 393 20.23 -3.44 -7.74
CA SER A 393 19.68 -3.48 -6.37
C SER A 393 20.15 -2.26 -5.57
N SER A 394 19.64 -1.08 -5.90
CA SER A 394 19.88 0.17 -5.18
C SER A 394 18.58 0.94 -4.99
N TRP A 395 18.53 1.81 -3.98
CA TRP A 395 17.37 2.66 -3.71
C TRP A 395 17.08 3.61 -4.88
N ILE A 396 18.13 4.18 -5.50
CA ILE A 396 17.98 5.03 -6.69
C ILE A 396 17.35 4.28 -7.88
N ALA A 397 17.74 3.01 -8.10
CA ALA A 397 17.13 2.19 -9.15
C ALA A 397 15.65 1.91 -8.86
N PHE A 398 15.27 1.73 -7.59
CA PHE A 398 13.88 1.59 -7.16
C PHE A 398 13.05 2.87 -7.41
N CYS A 399 13.59 4.05 -7.08
CA CYS A 399 12.92 5.32 -7.35
C CYS A 399 12.77 5.59 -8.84
N ARG A 400 13.82 5.33 -9.61
CA ARG A 400 13.80 5.43 -11.07
C ARG A 400 12.76 4.49 -11.68
N LEU A 401 12.70 3.22 -11.26
CA LEU A 401 11.69 2.28 -11.72
C LEU A 401 10.27 2.79 -11.43
N SER A 402 10.02 3.33 -10.24
CA SER A 402 8.71 3.88 -9.86
C SER A 402 8.33 5.09 -10.71
N ARG A 403 9.29 5.99 -10.99
CA ARG A 403 9.08 7.20 -11.79
C ARG A 403 8.93 6.91 -13.29
N THR A 404 9.62 5.91 -13.82
CA THR A 404 9.52 5.51 -15.24
C THR A 404 8.12 5.01 -15.62
N ARG A 405 7.31 4.57 -14.64
CA ARG A 405 5.90 4.21 -14.88
C ARG A 405 5.06 5.41 -15.32
N ILE A 406 5.38 6.61 -14.83
CA ILE A 406 4.68 7.85 -15.17
C ILE A 406 5.31 8.50 -16.40
N THR A 407 6.63 8.67 -16.37
CA THR A 407 7.38 9.45 -17.38
C THR A 407 7.70 8.67 -18.65
N GLY A 408 7.82 7.34 -18.57
CA GLY A 408 8.26 6.47 -19.67
C GLY A 408 9.75 6.60 -20.01
N TYR A 409 10.24 5.71 -20.87
CA TYR A 409 11.63 5.71 -21.35
C TYR A 409 11.82 6.50 -22.66
N LYS A 410 12.99 7.14 -22.82
CA LYS A 410 13.47 7.62 -24.12
C LYS A 410 13.76 6.43 -25.06
N ARG A 411 13.72 6.68 -26.38
CA ARG A 411 14.02 5.65 -27.40
C ARG A 411 15.42 5.07 -27.15
N LYS A 412 15.56 3.76 -27.39
CA LYS A 412 16.83 3.05 -27.22
C LYS A 412 17.86 3.57 -28.21
N VAL A 413 19.06 3.89 -27.73
CA VAL A 413 20.22 4.19 -28.59
C VAL A 413 20.92 2.86 -28.91
N LEU A 414 21.11 2.57 -30.20
CA LEU A 414 21.77 1.35 -30.69
C LEU A 414 23.24 1.30 -30.25
N GLY A 415 23.78 0.11 -29.97
CA GLY A 415 25.20 -0.08 -29.60
C GLY A 415 25.55 0.02 -28.11
N SER A 416 24.59 0.29 -27.22
CA SER A 416 24.81 0.35 -25.77
C SER A 416 24.12 -0.80 -25.01
N PRO A 417 24.73 -1.37 -23.95
CA PRO A 417 24.10 -2.44 -23.18
C PRO A 417 22.82 -1.91 -22.54
N SER A 418 21.68 -2.52 -22.87
CA SER A 418 20.42 -2.23 -22.17
C SER A 418 20.46 -2.86 -20.79
N GLU A 419 20.01 -2.15 -19.75
CA GLU A 419 19.68 -2.80 -18.48
C GLU A 419 18.62 -3.87 -18.75
N LYS A 420 18.93 -5.13 -18.41
CA LYS A 420 18.07 -6.30 -18.67
C LYS A 420 16.72 -6.23 -17.92
N LEU A 421 16.58 -5.33 -16.93
CA LEU A 421 15.34 -5.15 -16.15
C LEU A 421 14.42 -4.03 -16.65
N SER A 422 14.87 -3.17 -17.57
CA SER A 422 14.17 -1.93 -17.93
C SER A 422 13.40 -2.11 -19.24
N ALA A 423 12.19 -2.65 -19.16
CA ALA A 423 11.33 -2.86 -20.33
C ALA A 423 10.62 -1.58 -20.78
N ASP A 424 10.46 -1.43 -22.10
CA ASP A 424 9.87 -0.28 -22.79
C ASP A 424 8.51 0.10 -22.18
N ALA A 425 8.48 1.23 -21.47
CA ALA A 425 7.28 1.80 -20.88
C ALA A 425 6.95 3.09 -21.66
N PRO A 426 5.80 3.15 -22.36
CA PRO A 426 5.32 4.41 -22.91
C PRO A 426 4.98 5.38 -21.77
N ARG A 427 4.96 6.68 -22.07
CA ARG A 427 4.43 7.67 -21.12
C ARG A 427 2.93 7.44 -20.95
N ALA A 428 2.44 7.56 -19.71
CA ALA A 428 1.01 7.43 -19.43
C ALA A 428 0.19 8.52 -20.11
N HIS A 429 -1.10 8.24 -20.39
CA HIS A 429 -2.00 9.20 -21.02
C HIS A 429 -2.23 10.42 -20.11
N LEU A 430 -2.35 11.62 -20.69
CA LEU A 430 -2.42 12.87 -19.93
C LEU A 430 -3.61 12.92 -18.97
N SER A 431 -4.79 12.44 -19.39
CA SER A 431 -5.98 12.36 -18.52
C SER A 431 -5.72 11.49 -17.29
N ASN A 432 -5.07 10.34 -17.47
CA ASN A 432 -4.81 9.41 -16.38
C ASN A 432 -3.80 10.00 -15.40
N ILE A 433 -2.77 10.67 -15.90
CA ILE A 433 -1.82 11.42 -15.07
C ILE A 433 -2.56 12.52 -14.29
N PHE A 434 -3.42 13.30 -14.95
CA PHE A 434 -4.16 14.38 -14.30
C PHE A 434 -5.03 13.86 -13.14
N PHE A 435 -5.88 12.84 -13.36
CA PHE A 435 -6.75 12.34 -12.31
C PHE A 435 -6.00 11.56 -11.21
N SER A 436 -5.07 10.68 -11.58
CA SER A 436 -4.39 9.82 -10.60
C SER A 436 -3.24 10.51 -9.85
N GLU A 437 -2.54 11.44 -10.50
CA GLU A 437 -1.33 12.06 -9.94
C GLU A 437 -1.51 13.53 -9.54
N ILE A 438 -2.59 14.21 -9.95
CA ILE A 438 -2.87 15.60 -9.56
C ILE A 438 -4.12 15.67 -8.70
N VAL A 439 -5.28 15.27 -9.23
CA VAL A 439 -6.57 15.40 -8.53
C VAL A 439 -6.61 14.54 -7.26
N GLY A 440 -6.26 13.25 -7.36
CA GLY A 440 -6.28 12.35 -6.20
C GLY A 440 -5.41 12.85 -5.03
N PRO A 441 -4.12 13.19 -5.25
CA PRO A 441 -3.30 13.77 -4.20
C PRO A 441 -3.78 15.14 -3.69
N LEU A 442 -4.38 15.99 -4.54
CA LEU A 442 -4.97 17.27 -4.11
C LEU A 442 -6.18 17.06 -3.18
N VAL A 443 -7.06 16.11 -3.50
CA VAL A 443 -8.18 15.73 -2.62
C VAL A 443 -7.63 15.24 -1.28
N LEU A 444 -6.56 14.45 -1.27
CA LEU A 444 -5.91 14.01 -0.03
C LEU A 444 -5.37 15.18 0.81
N VAL A 445 -4.82 16.22 0.18
CA VAL A 445 -4.42 17.46 0.87
C VAL A 445 -5.65 18.11 1.52
N ALA A 446 -6.72 18.31 0.77
CA ALA A 446 -7.93 18.96 1.29
C ALA A 446 -8.51 18.22 2.51
N VAL A 447 -8.72 16.90 2.41
CA VAL A 447 -9.33 16.10 3.48
C VAL A 447 -8.46 15.92 4.72
N THR A 448 -7.14 16.17 4.63
CA THR A 448 -6.22 16.13 5.77
C THR A 448 -5.94 17.51 6.35
N LEU A 449 -6.03 18.57 5.53
CA LEU A 449 -5.85 19.94 5.95
C LEU A 449 -7.06 20.47 6.74
N ILE A 450 -8.28 20.12 6.35
CA ILE A 450 -9.51 20.54 7.06
C ILE A 450 -9.47 20.18 8.56
N PRO A 451 -9.26 18.91 8.97
CA PRO A 451 -9.19 18.56 10.39
C PRO A 451 -8.00 19.21 11.12
N TYR A 452 -6.90 19.47 10.40
CA TYR A 452 -5.75 20.20 10.96
C TYR A 452 -6.06 21.69 11.24
N LEU A 453 -6.81 22.36 10.36
CA LEU A 453 -7.23 23.73 10.59
C LEU A 453 -8.26 23.79 11.72
N PHE A 454 -9.20 22.84 11.74
CA PHE A 454 -10.23 22.74 12.78
C PHE A 454 -9.63 22.57 14.19
N ILE A 455 -8.71 21.62 14.38
CA ILE A 455 -8.08 21.37 15.69
C ILE A 455 -7.21 22.55 16.19
N ASN A 456 -6.89 23.50 15.31
CA ASN A 456 -6.10 24.69 15.62
C ASN A 456 -6.94 25.96 15.71
N ALA A 457 -8.26 25.87 15.49
CA ALA A 457 -9.15 27.03 15.43
C ALA A 457 -9.41 27.71 16.79
N GLN A 458 -8.93 27.11 17.90
CA GLN A 458 -9.18 27.59 19.28
C GLN A 458 -10.69 27.61 19.60
N THR A 459 -11.40 26.57 19.17
CA THR A 459 -12.84 26.40 19.45
C THR A 459 -13.06 26.36 20.96
N GLY A 460 -14.03 27.13 21.44
CA GLY A 460 -14.42 27.16 22.85
C GLY A 460 -13.68 28.21 23.71
N VAL A 461 -12.72 28.95 23.16
CA VAL A 461 -12.00 30.00 23.92
C VAL A 461 -12.80 31.30 23.95
N GLN A 462 -13.24 31.74 25.13
CA GLN A 462 -14.07 32.94 25.33
C GLN A 462 -13.26 34.25 25.42
N ASP A 463 -12.04 34.20 25.95
CA ASP A 463 -11.21 35.39 26.21
C ASP A 463 -10.45 35.87 24.97
N ASN A 464 -11.15 36.57 24.06
CA ASN A 464 -10.62 37.26 22.88
C ASN A 464 -9.43 36.52 22.20
N PRO A 465 -9.67 35.33 21.62
CA PRO A 465 -8.61 34.46 21.14
C PRO A 465 -7.79 35.13 20.04
N LYS A 466 -6.46 35.19 20.22
CA LYS A 466 -5.54 35.69 19.18
C LYS A 466 -5.52 34.68 18.01
N PRO A 467 -5.90 35.07 16.78
CA PRO A 467 -5.85 34.16 15.64
C PRO A 467 -4.42 33.67 15.39
N THR A 468 -4.25 32.37 15.16
CA THR A 468 -2.96 31.78 14.78
C THR A 468 -2.93 31.43 13.30
N ASN A 469 -1.80 31.67 12.64
CA ASN A 469 -1.65 31.39 11.21
C ASN A 469 -1.31 29.92 10.94
N SER A 470 -2.25 29.02 11.26
CA SER A 470 -2.10 27.57 11.11
C SER A 470 -1.81 27.12 9.68
N LEU A 471 -2.40 27.78 8.67
CA LEU A 471 -2.13 27.48 7.25
C LEU A 471 -0.67 27.78 6.86
N ILE A 472 -0.13 28.90 7.33
CA ILE A 472 1.27 29.27 7.08
C ILE A 472 2.19 28.32 7.84
N ARG A 473 1.85 27.96 9.09
CA ARG A 473 2.58 26.97 9.91
C ARG A 473 2.79 25.66 9.16
N VAL A 474 1.71 25.01 8.73
CA VAL A 474 1.78 23.73 8.00
C VAL A 474 2.45 23.90 6.64
N GLY A 475 2.23 25.02 5.96
CA GLY A 475 2.90 25.36 4.69
C GLY A 475 4.42 25.43 4.83
N ILE A 476 4.92 26.10 5.87
CA ILE A 476 6.36 26.18 6.16
C ILE A 476 6.92 24.79 6.45
N VAL A 477 6.30 24.03 7.36
CA VAL A 477 6.79 22.68 7.72
C VAL A 477 6.76 21.73 6.52
N ALA A 478 5.75 21.84 5.65
CA ALA A 478 5.65 21.02 4.46
C ALA A 478 6.68 21.41 3.38
N LEU A 479 6.89 22.70 3.11
CA LEU A 479 7.72 23.16 1.99
C LEU A 479 9.19 23.35 2.36
N ALA A 480 9.52 23.61 3.63
CA ALA A 480 10.89 23.81 4.08
C ALA A 480 11.85 22.65 3.76
N PRO A 481 11.48 21.35 3.93
CA PRO A 481 12.37 20.26 3.54
C PRO A 481 12.68 20.26 2.04
N ILE A 482 11.70 20.65 1.21
CA ILE A 482 11.86 20.72 -0.24
C ILE A 482 12.83 21.86 -0.59
N ALA A 483 12.67 23.02 0.02
CA ALA A 483 13.54 24.18 -0.17
C ALA A 483 14.99 23.91 0.31
N ILE A 484 15.15 23.31 1.49
CA ILE A 484 16.47 22.91 2.04
C ILE A 484 17.14 21.92 1.09
N ASN A 485 16.41 20.89 0.63
CA ASN A 485 16.94 19.92 -0.33
C ASN A 485 17.38 20.61 -1.63
N ALA A 486 16.60 21.54 -2.17
CA ALA A 486 16.96 22.30 -3.37
C ALA A 486 18.22 23.14 -3.17
N GLY A 487 18.34 23.87 -2.07
CA GLY A 487 19.52 24.69 -1.75
C GLY A 487 20.79 23.86 -1.60
N VAL A 488 20.72 22.76 -0.83
CA VAL A 488 21.85 21.83 -0.64
C VAL A 488 22.26 21.19 -1.97
N LEU A 489 21.30 20.77 -2.79
CA LEU A 489 21.59 20.20 -4.10
C LEU A 489 22.24 21.21 -5.04
N ALA A 490 21.82 22.48 -5.03
CA ALA A 490 22.42 23.52 -5.87
C ALA A 490 23.88 23.76 -5.47
N ALA A 491 24.16 23.86 -4.16
CA ALA A 491 25.51 24.01 -3.64
C ALA A 491 26.42 22.81 -3.97
N LEU A 492 25.92 21.59 -3.74
CA LEU A 492 26.67 20.36 -4.03
C LEU A 492 26.85 20.13 -5.53
N PHE A 493 25.91 20.57 -6.36
CA PHE A 493 26.03 20.53 -7.82
C PHE A 493 27.13 21.47 -8.32
N GLY A 494 27.19 22.70 -7.79
CA GLY A 494 28.29 23.64 -8.08
C GLY A 494 29.64 23.04 -7.69
N MET A 495 29.73 22.43 -6.51
CA MET A 495 30.93 21.72 -6.05
C MET A 495 31.29 20.54 -6.97
N ALA A 496 30.31 19.75 -7.39
CA ALA A 496 30.54 18.62 -8.29
C ALA A 496 31.06 19.08 -9.66
N CYS A 497 30.54 20.18 -10.22
CA CYS A 497 30.98 20.69 -11.51
C CYS A 497 32.38 21.31 -11.45
N CYS A 498 32.68 22.11 -10.42
CA CYS A 498 33.96 22.81 -10.30
C CYS A 498 35.10 21.89 -9.80
N MET A 499 34.82 21.01 -8.85
CA MET A 499 35.84 20.18 -8.18
C MET A 499 35.84 18.73 -8.67
N GLY A 500 34.78 18.27 -9.33
CA GLY A 500 34.64 16.90 -9.82
C GLY A 500 35.72 16.45 -10.81
N PRO A 501 36.10 17.25 -11.83
CA PRO A 501 37.17 16.89 -12.76
C PRO A 501 38.54 16.74 -12.07
N ILE A 502 38.82 17.60 -11.08
CA ILE A 502 40.10 17.63 -10.35
C ILE A 502 40.17 16.50 -9.32
N LEU A 503 39.14 16.36 -8.47
CA LEU A 503 39.11 15.39 -7.38
C LEU A 503 38.75 13.97 -7.82
N SER A 504 38.15 13.79 -9.00
CA SER A 504 37.93 12.44 -9.56
C SER A 504 39.23 11.70 -9.87
N MET A 505 40.37 12.40 -9.95
CA MET A 505 41.68 11.79 -10.18
C MET A 505 42.28 11.19 -8.89
N CYS A 506 42.11 11.84 -7.73
CA CYS A 506 42.67 11.34 -6.45
C CYS A 506 41.63 10.60 -5.57
N CYS A 507 40.35 10.98 -5.64
CA CYS A 507 39.29 10.51 -4.75
C CYS A 507 38.21 9.72 -5.50
N LYS A 508 38.43 8.40 -5.68
CA LYS A 508 37.48 7.49 -6.37
C LYS A 508 36.07 7.41 -5.75
N LYS A 509 35.88 7.95 -4.52
CA LYS A 509 34.61 7.98 -3.78
C LYS A 509 33.96 9.36 -3.71
N PHE A 510 34.49 10.38 -4.40
CA PHE A 510 33.99 11.76 -4.35
C PHE A 510 32.46 11.84 -4.49
N GLY A 511 31.89 11.40 -5.62
CA GLY A 511 30.44 11.49 -5.85
C GLY A 511 29.59 10.71 -4.83
N SER A 512 30.08 9.58 -4.31
CA SER A 512 29.36 8.86 -3.24
C SER A 512 29.36 9.62 -1.91
N VAL A 513 30.38 10.43 -1.63
CA VAL A 513 30.44 11.25 -0.42
C VAL A 513 29.49 12.44 -0.54
N LEU A 514 29.47 13.14 -1.69
CA LEU A 514 28.48 14.21 -1.92
C LEU A 514 27.05 13.72 -1.78
N ALA A 515 26.73 12.57 -2.39
CA ALA A 515 25.41 11.98 -2.26
C ALA A 515 25.08 11.63 -0.80
N ALA A 516 26.02 11.06 -0.05
CA ALA A 516 25.82 10.73 1.35
C ALA A 516 25.57 11.97 2.23
N ILE A 517 26.27 13.08 1.98
CA ILE A 517 26.03 14.35 2.66
C ILE A 517 24.62 14.86 2.35
N ALA A 518 24.24 14.91 1.06
CA ALA A 518 22.92 15.36 0.64
C ALA A 518 21.79 14.53 1.29
N HIS A 519 21.92 13.21 1.26
CA HIS A 519 20.98 12.29 1.90
C HIS A 519 20.93 12.46 3.43
N GLY A 520 22.07 12.67 4.09
CA GLY A 520 22.14 12.90 5.52
C GLY A 520 21.45 14.21 5.93
N VAL A 521 21.70 15.30 5.20
CA VAL A 521 21.03 16.58 5.44
C VAL A 521 19.52 16.47 5.23
N ALA A 522 19.07 15.75 4.20
CA ALA A 522 17.64 15.55 3.94
C ALA A 522 16.93 14.84 5.11
N VAL A 523 17.55 13.79 5.68
CA VAL A 523 17.02 13.08 6.86
C VAL A 523 17.00 14.00 8.09
N ILE A 524 18.10 14.70 8.37
CA ILE A 524 18.20 15.60 9.53
C ILE A 524 17.19 16.73 9.42
N ALA A 525 17.04 17.35 8.24
CA ALA A 525 16.08 18.42 8.01
C ALA A 525 14.63 17.95 8.25
N LEU A 526 14.28 16.74 7.80
CA LEU A 526 12.95 16.18 8.02
C LEU A 526 12.67 15.90 9.51
N LEU A 527 13.64 15.35 10.24
CA LEU A 527 13.53 15.13 11.69
C LEU A 527 13.46 16.46 12.46
N ALA A 528 14.28 17.45 12.09
CA ALA A 528 14.25 18.77 12.71
C ALA A 528 12.90 19.47 12.47
N LEU A 529 12.31 19.34 11.30
CA LEU A 529 11.01 19.95 10.99
C LEU A 529 9.83 19.25 11.64
N PHE A 530 9.97 17.96 11.97
CA PHE A 530 9.05 17.28 12.88
C PHE A 530 9.08 17.92 14.29
N GLU A 531 10.27 18.20 14.84
CA GLU A 531 10.41 18.91 16.12
C GLU A 531 9.87 20.33 16.06
N VAL A 532 10.11 21.04 14.96
CA VAL A 532 9.56 22.38 14.73
C VAL A 532 8.03 22.35 14.73
N MET A 533 7.41 21.36 14.07
CA MET A 533 5.95 21.20 14.13
C MET A 533 5.49 20.97 15.57
N PHE A 534 6.18 20.10 16.32
CA PHE A 534 5.87 19.82 17.71
C PHE A 534 5.94 21.07 18.60
N PHE A 535 6.98 21.88 18.41
CA PHE A 535 7.15 23.15 19.09
C PHE A 535 6.08 24.17 18.70
N LEU A 536 5.81 24.36 17.40
CA LEU A 536 4.80 25.30 16.91
C LEU A 536 3.37 24.91 17.32
N GLU A 537 3.12 23.64 17.60
CA GLU A 537 1.85 23.10 18.12
C GLU A 537 1.78 23.07 19.66
N GLY A 538 2.66 23.82 20.34
CA GLY A 538 2.64 23.93 21.81
C GLY A 538 2.96 22.61 22.53
N TRP A 539 3.77 21.75 21.92
CA TRP A 539 4.13 20.41 22.41
C TRP A 539 2.93 19.45 22.57
N SER A 540 1.83 19.69 21.85
CA SER A 540 0.67 18.79 21.81
C SER A 540 0.86 17.69 20.77
N PHE A 541 0.99 16.43 21.20
CA PHE A 541 1.18 15.29 20.30
C PHE A 541 0.04 15.10 19.28
N PRO A 542 -1.26 15.15 19.66
CA PRO A 542 -2.35 15.02 18.69
C PRO A 542 -2.31 16.11 17.61
N ARG A 543 -2.11 17.39 18.00
CA ARG A 543 -2.03 18.52 17.06
C ARG A 543 -0.80 18.44 16.14
N ALA A 544 0.36 18.08 16.69
CA ALA A 544 1.57 17.85 15.91
C ALA A 544 1.40 16.68 14.92
N LEU A 545 0.75 15.59 15.33
CA LEU A 545 0.55 14.42 14.49
C LEU A 545 -0.37 14.71 13.29
N ILE A 546 -1.50 15.40 13.50
CA ILE A 546 -2.38 15.80 12.38
C ILE A 546 -1.73 16.86 11.49
N GLY A 547 -0.91 17.76 12.05
CA GLY A 547 -0.04 18.65 11.29
C GLY A 547 0.95 17.90 10.39
N MET A 548 1.57 16.83 10.90
CA MET A 548 2.47 15.99 10.11
C MET A 548 1.75 15.15 9.05
N ILE A 549 0.52 14.71 9.31
CA ILE A 549 -0.34 14.04 8.31
C ILE A 549 -0.63 15.00 7.15
N ALA A 550 -1.05 16.24 7.44
CA ALA A 550 -1.31 17.27 6.44
C ALA A 550 -0.02 17.67 5.69
N ALA A 551 1.09 17.88 6.40
CA ALA A 551 2.38 18.24 5.79
C ALA A 551 2.89 17.16 4.84
N THR A 552 2.74 15.87 5.21
CA THR A 552 3.10 14.73 4.35
C THR A 552 2.23 14.68 3.09
N ALA A 553 0.93 14.99 3.20
CA ALA A 553 0.03 15.06 2.06
C ALA A 553 0.43 16.19 1.09
N ILE A 554 0.76 17.38 1.61
CA ILE A 554 1.21 18.54 0.82
C ILE A 554 2.53 18.23 0.11
N GLN A 555 3.52 17.70 0.82
CA GLN A 555 4.81 17.31 0.24
C GLN A 555 4.65 16.30 -0.89
N ARG A 556 3.82 15.27 -0.66
CA ARG A 556 3.52 14.27 -1.68
C ARG A 556 2.88 14.90 -2.90
N PHE A 557 1.93 15.83 -2.72
CA PHE A 557 1.31 16.55 -3.83
C PHE A 557 2.34 17.34 -4.64
N VAL A 558 3.22 18.10 -3.97
CA VAL A 558 4.30 18.85 -4.65
C VAL A 558 5.23 17.92 -5.44
N PHE A 559 5.66 16.79 -4.86
CA PHE A 559 6.49 15.83 -5.59
C PHE A 559 5.78 15.23 -6.80
N LYS A 560 4.47 14.93 -6.68
CA LYS A 560 3.68 14.45 -7.81
C LYS A 560 3.51 15.50 -8.91
N LEU A 561 3.35 16.79 -8.56
CA LEU A 561 3.35 17.88 -9.52
C LEU A 561 4.68 17.98 -10.28
N ILE A 562 5.81 17.97 -9.56
CA ILE A 562 7.14 18.01 -10.18
C ILE A 562 7.32 16.82 -11.14
N ILE A 563 7.02 15.60 -10.68
CA ILE A 563 7.20 14.38 -11.48
C ILE A 563 6.29 14.37 -12.72
N SER A 564 5.07 14.87 -12.60
CA SER A 564 4.06 14.75 -13.66
C SER A 564 4.18 15.87 -14.71
N LEU A 565 4.47 17.10 -14.27
CA LEU A 565 4.47 18.30 -15.10
C LEU A 565 5.88 18.68 -15.60
N ALA A 566 6.90 18.57 -14.75
CA ALA A 566 8.23 19.09 -15.06
C ALA A 566 9.21 18.02 -15.60
N LEU A 567 9.05 16.75 -15.20
CA LEU A 567 10.00 15.70 -15.62
C LEU A 567 9.68 15.13 -17.00
N THR A 568 10.69 15.17 -17.87
CA THR A 568 10.67 14.50 -19.18
C THR A 568 11.06 13.02 -19.08
N ARG A 569 10.87 12.27 -20.16
CA ARG A 569 11.18 10.83 -20.26
C ARG A 569 12.58 10.49 -19.74
N GLU A 570 12.70 9.36 -19.07
CA GLU A 570 13.95 8.88 -18.48
C GLU A 570 14.89 8.27 -19.53
N PHE A 571 16.20 8.43 -19.34
CA PHE A 571 17.16 7.60 -20.08
C PHE A 571 17.10 6.16 -19.56
N ARG A 572 17.50 5.18 -20.39
CA ARG A 572 17.63 3.78 -19.97
C ARG A 572 18.91 3.49 -19.19
N GLN A 573 19.87 4.40 -19.22
CA GLN A 573 21.14 4.29 -18.51
C GLN A 573 21.17 5.29 -17.35
N ASP A 574 21.93 4.97 -16.29
CA ASP A 574 22.11 5.83 -15.10
C ASP A 574 23.12 6.99 -15.32
N SER A 575 23.39 7.37 -16.57
CA SER A 575 24.41 8.38 -16.90
C SER A 575 24.12 9.74 -16.28
N SER A 576 22.86 10.20 -16.31
CA SER A 576 22.46 11.49 -15.71
C SER A 576 22.67 11.53 -14.19
N ASN A 577 22.27 10.46 -13.50
CA ASN A 577 22.42 10.34 -12.06
C ASN A 577 23.91 10.32 -11.64
N ILE A 578 24.74 9.58 -12.38
CA ILE A 578 26.19 9.53 -12.11
C ILE A 578 26.84 10.88 -12.41
N ALA A 579 26.45 11.53 -13.52
CA ALA A 579 26.97 12.85 -13.90
C ALA A 579 26.64 13.92 -12.85
N TRP A 580 25.45 13.87 -12.25
CA TRP A 580 25.04 14.77 -11.16
C TRP A 580 26.03 14.80 -10.00
N TRP A 581 26.43 13.63 -9.51
CA TRP A 581 27.31 13.53 -8.34
C TRP A 581 28.80 13.67 -8.67
N THR A 582 29.19 13.47 -9.94
CA THR A 582 30.61 13.46 -10.36
C THR A 582 31.03 14.70 -11.15
N GLY A 583 30.08 15.51 -11.62
CA GLY A 583 30.33 16.65 -12.51
C GLY A 583 30.64 16.27 -13.95
N LYS A 584 30.60 14.97 -14.31
CA LYS A 584 31.03 14.46 -15.63
C LYS A 584 29.94 14.55 -16.69
N TRP A 585 29.43 15.76 -16.94
CA TRP A 585 28.36 16.01 -17.91
C TRP A 585 28.81 15.94 -19.37
N TYR A 586 30.10 16.08 -19.66
CA TYR A 586 30.65 16.15 -21.02
C TYR A 586 30.43 14.88 -21.87
N ASN A 587 30.24 13.71 -21.25
CA ASN A 587 30.00 12.44 -21.95
C ASN A 587 28.57 12.29 -22.51
N MET A 588 27.71 13.29 -22.37
CA MET A 588 26.29 13.23 -22.76
C MET A 588 25.93 14.07 -24.01
N GLY A 589 26.91 14.68 -24.68
CA GLY A 589 26.71 15.47 -25.91
C GLY A 589 25.75 16.65 -25.71
N TRP A 590 24.84 16.89 -26.67
CA TRP A 590 23.84 17.98 -26.58
C TRP A 590 22.90 17.88 -25.37
N HIS A 591 22.79 16.71 -24.74
CA HIS A 591 21.99 16.55 -23.53
C HIS A 591 22.62 17.19 -22.29
N SER A 592 23.90 17.56 -22.32
CA SER A 592 24.59 18.22 -21.20
C SER A 592 24.01 19.59 -20.84
N ILE A 593 23.25 20.22 -21.74
CA ILE A 593 22.61 21.53 -21.50
C ILE A 593 21.25 21.36 -20.78
N SER A 594 20.41 20.43 -21.24
CA SER A 594 19.02 20.29 -20.75
C SER A 594 18.87 19.30 -19.59
N GLN A 595 19.80 18.36 -19.43
CA GLN A 595 19.68 17.32 -18.41
C GLN A 595 20.02 17.78 -16.98
N PRO A 596 20.96 18.71 -16.73
CA PRO A 596 21.21 19.19 -15.37
C PRO A 596 19.95 19.75 -14.70
N GLY A 597 19.20 20.63 -15.36
CA GLY A 597 17.97 21.21 -14.78
C GLY A 597 16.90 20.14 -14.48
N ARG A 598 16.71 19.17 -15.39
CA ARG A 598 15.82 18.02 -15.16
C ARG A 598 16.27 17.19 -13.96
N GLU A 599 17.56 16.88 -13.91
CA GLU A 599 18.14 16.06 -12.84
C GLU A 599 18.10 16.79 -11.50
N PHE A 600 18.22 18.12 -11.46
CA PHE A 600 18.03 18.92 -10.26
C PHE A 600 16.63 18.72 -9.64
N LEU A 601 15.59 18.89 -10.46
CA LEU A 601 14.20 18.65 -10.03
C LEU A 601 13.99 17.19 -9.59
N CYS A 602 14.58 16.25 -10.32
CA CYS A 602 14.56 14.84 -9.96
C CYS A 602 15.19 14.59 -8.59
N LYS A 603 16.37 15.16 -8.34
CA LYS A 603 17.13 15.00 -7.10
C LYS A 603 16.43 15.63 -5.89
N ILE A 604 15.73 16.74 -6.07
CA ILE A 604 14.89 17.34 -5.01
C ILE A 604 13.85 16.33 -4.54
N THR A 605 13.12 15.72 -5.48
CA THR A 605 12.11 14.70 -5.14
C THR A 605 12.74 13.45 -4.54
N GLU A 606 13.91 13.03 -5.04
CA GLU A 606 14.62 11.86 -4.52
C GLU A 606 15.12 12.08 -3.09
N LEU A 607 15.66 13.25 -2.72
CA LEU A 607 16.07 13.50 -1.34
C LEU A 607 14.89 13.43 -0.36
N GLY A 608 13.72 13.96 -0.74
CA GLY A 608 12.50 13.86 0.07
C GLY A 608 12.02 12.41 0.23
N LEU A 609 11.97 11.65 -0.88
CA LEU A 609 11.61 10.23 -0.84
C LEU A 609 12.63 9.39 -0.05
N PHE A 610 13.92 9.73 -0.13
CA PHE A 610 14.98 9.05 0.61
C PHE A 610 14.79 9.23 2.11
N ALA A 611 14.53 10.47 2.55
CA ALA A 611 14.30 10.76 3.96
C ALA A 611 13.05 10.03 4.48
N ALA A 612 11.96 10.03 3.70
CA ALA A 612 10.74 9.30 4.04
C ALA A 612 10.97 7.78 4.13
N ASP A 613 11.63 7.17 3.13
CA ASP A 613 11.93 5.74 3.12
C ASP A 613 12.90 5.35 4.24
N PHE A 614 13.88 6.20 4.55
CA PHE A 614 14.80 6.01 5.66
C PHE A 614 14.04 5.93 6.98
N ILE A 615 13.18 6.91 7.28
CA ILE A 615 12.36 6.93 8.49
C ILE A 615 11.43 5.71 8.52
N LEU A 616 10.68 5.48 7.45
CA LEU A 616 9.71 4.38 7.38
C LEU A 616 10.36 3.01 7.52
N GLY A 617 11.50 2.77 6.86
CA GLY A 617 12.24 1.51 7.00
C GLY A 617 12.75 1.28 8.42
N HIS A 618 13.24 2.32 9.09
CA HIS A 618 13.65 2.22 10.51
C HIS A 618 12.46 1.95 11.41
N VAL A 619 11.33 2.66 11.24
CA VAL A 619 10.09 2.43 12.02
C VAL A 619 9.61 0.98 11.88
N LEU A 620 9.63 0.41 10.68
CA LEU A 620 9.26 -1.00 10.47
C LEU A 620 10.21 -1.98 11.15
N LEU A 621 11.53 -1.71 11.10
CA LEU A 621 12.51 -2.53 11.80
C LEU A 621 12.32 -2.44 13.32
N PHE A 622 12.10 -1.24 13.86
CA PHE A 622 11.81 -1.02 15.28
C PHE A 622 10.53 -1.74 15.71
N PHE A 623 9.49 -1.73 14.87
CA PHE A 623 8.24 -2.44 15.15
C PHE A 623 8.43 -3.97 15.23
N MET A 624 9.40 -4.53 14.52
CA MET A 624 9.73 -5.96 14.60
C MET A 624 10.60 -6.32 15.82
N LEU A 625 11.21 -5.35 16.50
CA LEU A 625 12.12 -5.59 17.62
C LEU A 625 11.46 -6.30 18.82
N PRO A 626 10.24 -5.95 19.28
CA PRO A 626 9.62 -6.64 20.40
C PRO A 626 9.47 -8.14 20.14
N ALA A 627 9.09 -8.53 18.92
CA ALA A 627 9.01 -9.92 18.51
C ALA A 627 10.40 -10.58 18.49
N LEU A 628 11.43 -9.87 18.00
CA LEU A 628 12.82 -10.35 17.97
C LEU A 628 13.39 -10.65 19.36
N CYS A 629 12.97 -9.91 20.38
CA CYS A 629 13.42 -10.09 21.76
C CYS A 629 12.83 -11.32 22.46
N ILE A 630 11.81 -11.95 21.89
CA ILE A 630 11.20 -13.17 22.46
C ILE A 630 12.18 -14.34 22.30
N PRO A 631 12.58 -15.03 23.39
CA PRO A 631 13.48 -16.17 23.30
C PRO A 631 12.91 -17.27 22.38
N PHE A 632 13.77 -17.84 21.54
CA PHE A 632 13.42 -18.90 20.58
C PHE A 632 12.34 -18.52 19.53
N VAL A 633 12.03 -17.23 19.36
CA VAL A 633 11.02 -16.77 18.41
C VAL A 633 11.25 -17.27 16.98
N ASP A 634 12.49 -17.34 16.52
CA ASP A 634 12.82 -17.84 15.17
C ASP A 634 12.33 -19.28 14.95
N LYS A 635 12.49 -20.14 15.97
CA LYS A 635 12.00 -21.52 15.92
C LYS A 635 10.48 -21.55 15.92
N PHE A 636 9.85 -20.78 16.81
CA PHE A 636 8.38 -20.71 16.91
C PHE A 636 7.76 -20.19 15.61
N HIS A 637 8.31 -19.11 15.06
CA HIS A 637 7.93 -18.52 13.79
C HIS A 637 8.06 -19.52 12.64
N SER A 638 9.16 -20.26 12.58
CA SER A 638 9.36 -21.31 11.57
C SER A 638 8.35 -22.46 11.69
N VAL A 639 7.98 -22.88 12.91
CA VAL A 639 6.90 -23.89 13.12
C VAL A 639 5.59 -23.37 12.58
N ILE A 640 5.27 -22.11 12.86
CA ILE A 640 4.03 -21.48 12.40
C ILE A 640 3.99 -21.38 10.87
N LEU A 641 5.09 -20.96 10.24
CA LEU A 641 5.12 -20.79 8.78
C LEU A 641 5.03 -22.10 8.02
N PHE A 642 5.72 -23.14 8.48
CA PHE A 642 5.85 -24.40 7.72
C PHE A 642 5.00 -25.56 8.28
N TRP A 643 4.36 -25.38 9.43
CA TRP A 643 3.66 -26.44 10.17
C TRP A 643 4.50 -27.71 10.41
N LEU A 644 5.82 -27.54 10.46
CA LEU A 644 6.78 -28.61 10.71
C LEU A 644 7.01 -28.78 12.22
N ARG A 645 7.21 -30.03 12.65
CA ARG A 645 7.61 -30.33 14.03
C ARG A 645 8.96 -29.65 14.33
N PRO A 646 9.19 -29.18 15.58
CA PRO A 646 10.48 -28.60 15.97
C PRO A 646 11.71 -29.47 15.67
N SER A 647 11.55 -30.80 15.70
CA SER A 647 12.62 -31.77 15.39
C SER A 647 12.96 -31.91 13.91
N ARG A 648 12.10 -31.42 13.00
CA ARG A 648 12.27 -31.49 11.54
C ARG A 648 12.34 -30.11 10.89
N GLN A 649 12.86 -29.12 11.63
CA GLN A 649 13.04 -27.77 11.11
C GLN A 649 14.12 -27.73 10.03
N ILE A 650 13.92 -26.81 9.08
CA ILE A 650 14.88 -26.52 8.03
C ILE A 650 16.12 -25.93 8.68
N ARG A 651 17.27 -26.60 8.48
CA ARG A 651 18.51 -26.18 9.12
C ARG A 651 18.97 -24.85 8.52
N PRO A 652 19.46 -23.90 9.35
CA PRO A 652 20.09 -22.71 8.83
C PRO A 652 21.32 -23.08 7.99
N PRO A 653 21.70 -22.24 7.02
CA PRO A 653 22.90 -22.44 6.20
C PRO A 653 24.16 -22.63 7.07
N ILE A 654 24.97 -23.61 6.70
CA ILE A 654 26.25 -23.91 7.38
C ILE A 654 27.30 -22.93 6.87
N TYR A 655 27.95 -22.23 7.80
CA TYR A 655 29.00 -21.27 7.48
C TYR A 655 30.37 -21.80 7.90
N SER A 656 31.40 -21.51 7.09
CA SER A 656 32.79 -21.72 7.50
C SER A 656 33.16 -20.87 8.72
N LEU A 657 34.17 -21.28 9.49
CA LEU A 657 34.66 -20.54 10.66
C LEU A 657 35.00 -19.08 10.33
N LYS A 658 35.62 -18.84 9.16
CA LYS A 658 35.95 -17.50 8.67
C LYS A 658 34.70 -16.66 8.41
N GLN A 659 33.70 -17.23 7.75
CA GLN A 659 32.42 -16.57 7.49
C GLN A 659 31.67 -16.28 8.79
N SER A 660 31.65 -17.21 9.74
CA SER A 660 31.00 -17.04 11.04
C SER A 660 31.63 -15.89 11.85
N LYS A 661 32.97 -15.84 11.95
CA LYS A 661 33.69 -14.72 12.59
C LYS A 661 33.37 -13.37 11.94
N LEU A 662 33.37 -13.31 10.61
CA LEU A 662 33.03 -12.08 9.87
C LEU A 662 31.56 -11.67 10.07
N ARG A 663 30.63 -12.63 10.08
CA ARG A 663 29.21 -12.38 10.35
C ARG A 663 29.02 -11.82 11.76
N LYS A 664 29.61 -12.45 12.79
CA LYS A 664 29.52 -11.98 14.18
C LYS A 664 30.02 -10.54 14.34
N ARG A 665 31.17 -10.19 13.75
CA ARG A 665 31.68 -8.80 13.77
C ARG A 665 30.73 -7.80 13.11
N ARG A 666 30.11 -8.19 11.98
CA ARG A 666 29.12 -7.34 11.29
C ARG A 666 27.87 -7.18 12.14
N VAL A 667 27.35 -8.26 12.72
CA VAL A 667 26.17 -8.22 13.58
C VAL A 667 26.39 -7.27 14.75
N ILE A 668 27.50 -7.39 15.49
CA ILE A 668 27.80 -6.50 16.63
C ILE A 668 27.82 -5.03 16.19
N ARG A 669 28.56 -4.69 15.13
CA ARG A 669 28.67 -3.31 14.65
C ARG A 669 27.30 -2.72 14.25
N PHE A 670 26.50 -3.48 13.51
CA PHE A 670 25.20 -2.99 13.02
C PHE A 670 24.10 -3.07 14.08
N ALA A 671 24.23 -3.93 15.08
CA ALA A 671 23.36 -3.91 16.26
C ALA A 671 23.60 -2.64 17.10
N ILE A 672 24.86 -2.27 17.36
CA ILE A 672 25.17 -1.00 18.06
C ILE A 672 24.56 0.18 17.29
N LEU A 673 24.79 0.26 15.98
CA LEU A 673 24.21 1.32 15.15
C LEU A 673 22.68 1.33 15.21
N TYR A 674 22.05 0.16 15.15
CA TYR A 674 20.60 0.03 15.21
C TYR A 674 20.03 0.55 16.53
N PHE A 675 20.61 0.17 17.67
CA PHE A 675 20.13 0.63 18.98
C PHE A 675 20.41 2.11 19.20
N LEU A 676 21.52 2.65 18.68
CA LEU A 676 21.76 4.10 18.68
C LEU A 676 20.67 4.84 17.90
N MET A 677 20.29 4.32 16.72
CA MET A 677 19.20 4.90 15.93
C MET A 677 17.83 4.77 16.64
N LEU A 678 17.57 3.65 17.31
CA LEU A 678 16.35 3.47 18.10
C LEU A 678 16.26 4.50 19.23
N ILE A 679 17.34 4.66 20.01
CA ILE A 679 17.41 5.65 21.09
C ILE A 679 17.20 7.06 20.54
N LEU A 680 17.83 7.40 19.42
CA LEU A 680 17.62 8.70 18.78
C LEU A 680 16.14 8.94 18.43
N PHE A 681 15.48 7.98 17.80
CA PHE A 681 14.05 8.11 17.44
C PHE A 681 13.15 8.21 18.68
N VAL A 682 13.46 7.45 19.73
CA VAL A 682 12.71 7.54 21.00
C VAL A 682 12.90 8.92 21.64
N ILE A 683 14.12 9.47 21.64
CA ILE A 683 14.40 10.81 22.17
C ILE A 683 13.65 11.88 21.39
N LEU A 684 13.61 11.79 20.06
CA LEU A 684 12.87 12.74 19.22
C LEU A 684 11.36 12.74 19.51
N ILE A 685 10.76 11.61 19.88
CA ILE A 685 9.33 11.56 20.22
C ILE A 685 9.08 11.93 21.69
N ALA A 686 9.87 11.38 22.61
CA ALA A 686 9.64 11.50 24.05
C ALA A 686 10.21 12.81 24.65
N GLY A 687 11.32 13.32 24.13
CA GLY A 687 11.96 14.55 24.59
C GLY A 687 11.00 15.75 24.56
N PRO A 688 10.33 16.04 23.45
CA PRO A 688 9.30 17.07 23.32
C PRO A 688 8.17 16.97 24.37
N LEU A 689 7.67 15.75 24.61
CA LEU A 689 6.60 15.49 25.58
C LEU A 689 7.02 15.77 27.02
N ILE A 690 8.28 15.52 27.34
CA ILE A 690 8.87 15.82 28.66
C ILE A 690 9.13 17.32 28.78
N ALA A 691 9.71 17.94 27.74
CA ALA A 691 10.03 19.37 27.70
C ALA A 691 8.80 20.25 27.96
N ARG A 692 7.61 19.84 27.48
CA ARG A 692 6.33 20.52 27.76
C ARG A 692 6.09 20.80 29.24
N ARG A 693 6.53 19.90 30.14
CA ARG A 693 6.31 20.06 31.60
C ARG A 693 7.15 21.16 32.22
N PHE A 694 8.22 21.58 31.55
CA PHE A 694 9.20 22.53 32.08
C PHE A 694 9.12 23.92 31.42
N ILE A 695 8.39 24.05 30.31
CA ILE A 695 8.28 25.32 29.57
C ILE A 695 6.98 26.01 29.94
N THR A 696 7.08 27.10 30.69
CA THR A 696 5.94 27.92 31.13
C THR A 696 5.75 29.20 30.32
N LYS A 697 6.78 29.64 29.59
CA LYS A 697 6.74 30.82 28.71
C LYS A 697 7.38 30.49 27.37
N PHE A 698 6.72 30.88 26.28
CA PHE A 698 7.23 30.74 24.93
C PHE A 698 7.76 32.07 24.40
N PRO A 699 8.76 32.04 23.50
CA PRO A 699 9.20 33.22 22.78
C PRO A 699 8.11 33.72 21.84
N ASP A 700 8.06 35.03 21.63
CA ASP A 700 7.20 35.63 20.60
C ASP A 700 7.80 35.35 19.22
N ILE A 701 6.99 34.77 18.33
CA ILE A 701 7.43 34.31 17.01
C ILE A 701 6.66 35.11 15.96
N PRO A 702 7.35 35.67 14.94
CA PRO A 702 6.69 36.43 13.90
C PRO A 702 5.60 35.61 13.19
N PHE A 703 4.58 36.32 12.68
CA PHE A 703 3.41 35.74 12.01
C PHE A 703 2.49 34.88 12.88
N ASP A 704 2.54 34.99 14.21
CA ASP A 704 1.62 34.26 15.12
C ASP A 704 1.56 32.76 14.80
N LEU A 705 2.73 32.20 14.50
CA LEU A 705 2.88 30.81 14.08
C LEU A 705 2.76 29.85 15.25
N LEU A 706 2.96 30.28 16.50
CA LEU A 706 2.91 29.40 17.64
C LEU A 706 1.47 29.20 18.12
N GLN A 707 1.06 27.97 18.41
CA GLN A 707 -0.22 27.70 19.04
C GLN A 707 -0.17 28.09 20.52
N PRO A 708 -1.09 28.93 21.01
CA PRO A 708 -1.15 29.29 22.42
C PRO A 708 -1.37 28.04 23.29
N ILE A 709 -0.77 28.08 24.48
CA ILE A 709 -0.86 27.02 25.50
C ILE A 709 -1.70 27.49 26.68
N ASN A 710 -2.27 26.53 27.42
CA ASN A 710 -3.05 26.77 28.64
C ASN A 710 -4.27 27.69 28.44
N GLN A 711 -4.88 27.66 27.24
CA GLN A 711 -6.17 28.29 27.02
C GLN A 711 -7.28 27.48 27.69
N ASP A 712 -8.23 28.19 28.28
CA ASP A 712 -9.47 27.58 28.74
C ASP A 712 -10.37 27.37 27.52
N ASN A 713 -10.51 26.12 27.10
CA ASN A 713 -11.31 25.72 25.94
C ASN A 713 -12.67 25.20 26.42
N ASP A 714 -13.29 25.92 27.35
CA ASP A 714 -14.60 25.62 27.90
C ASP A 714 -15.58 26.74 27.56
N ASP A 715 -16.40 26.49 26.54
CA ASP A 715 -17.54 27.32 26.16
C ASP A 715 -18.86 26.80 26.74
N THR A 716 -18.80 25.87 27.70
CA THR A 716 -20.00 25.29 28.31
C THR A 716 -20.39 26.01 29.59
N THR A 717 -21.69 26.06 29.86
CA THR A 717 -22.25 26.66 31.07
C THR A 717 -22.97 25.61 31.90
N ASN A 718 -22.92 25.78 33.24
CA ASN A 718 -23.72 24.98 34.16
C ASN A 718 -25.17 25.49 34.28
N GLU A 719 -25.46 26.67 33.74
CA GLU A 719 -26.80 27.25 33.64
C GLU A 719 -27.56 26.60 32.47
N GLU A 720 -28.79 26.17 32.73
CA GLU A 720 -29.69 25.67 31.68
C GLU A 720 -30.04 26.83 30.75
N THR A 721 -29.66 26.72 29.47
CA THR A 721 -30.07 27.67 28.44
C THR A 721 -30.84 26.94 27.33
N GLY A 722 -31.85 27.61 26.75
CA GLY A 722 -32.72 27.03 25.72
C GLY A 722 -34.22 27.14 26.02
N SER A 723 -35.06 26.82 25.04
CA SER A 723 -36.53 26.96 25.08
C SER A 723 -37.26 26.00 26.03
N GLY A 724 -36.53 25.23 26.84
CA GLY A 724 -37.05 24.26 27.82
C GLY A 724 -36.94 24.74 29.28
N LEU A 725 -36.53 25.99 29.51
CA LEU A 725 -36.55 26.58 30.84
C LEU A 725 -38.01 26.66 31.35
N PRO A 726 -38.34 26.13 32.55
CA PRO A 726 -39.70 26.18 33.10
C PRO A 726 -40.22 27.59 33.33
N ASP A 727 -39.35 28.60 33.38
CA ASP A 727 -39.69 30.00 33.58
C ASP A 727 -38.75 30.90 32.76
N MET A 728 -39.20 31.34 31.59
CA MET A 728 -39.12 32.74 31.14
C MET A 728 -39.58 32.86 29.68
N ALA A 729 -40.82 33.32 29.52
CA ALA A 729 -41.32 33.90 28.30
C ALA A 729 -40.65 35.27 28.03
N SER A 730 -39.38 35.30 27.60
CA SER A 730 -38.81 36.32 26.69
C SER A 730 -37.28 36.22 26.59
N ALA A 731 -36.75 35.48 25.60
CA ALA A 731 -35.41 35.72 25.07
C ALA A 731 -35.23 34.98 23.74
N THR A 732 -36.09 35.29 22.77
CA THR A 732 -35.86 34.94 21.38
C THR A 732 -34.67 35.74 20.85
N ALA A 733 -33.77 35.04 20.14
CA ALA A 733 -32.68 35.53 19.27
C ALA A 733 -31.25 35.44 19.82
N ARG A 734 -30.68 34.22 19.90
CA ARG A 734 -29.21 34.05 19.74
C ARG A 734 -28.71 32.64 19.42
N MET A 735 -29.49 31.79 18.76
CA MET A 735 -29.02 30.42 18.47
C MET A 735 -29.52 29.89 17.12
N MET A 736 -29.12 30.55 16.04
CA MET A 736 -29.20 30.00 14.68
C MET A 736 -27.96 30.46 13.92
N LEU A 737 -26.88 29.70 14.06
CA LEU A 737 -25.74 29.53 13.14
C LEU A 737 -24.55 28.97 13.93
N LEU A 738 -24.48 27.64 13.99
CA LEU A 738 -23.24 26.85 13.97
C LEU A 738 -23.58 25.45 13.44
#